data_AF-A0A8D1JZQ0-F1
#
_entry.id   AF-A0A8D1JZQ0-F1
#
_cell.length_a   1.000
_cell.length_b   1.000
_cell.length_c   1.000
_cell.angle_alpha   90.00
_cell.angle_beta   90.00
_cell.angle_gamma   90.00
#
_symmetry.space_group_name_H-M   'P 1'
#
loop_
_entity.id
_entity.type
_entity.pdbx_description
1 polymer ?
#
loop_
_entity_poly.entity_id
_entity_poly.type
_entity_poly.pdbx_seq_one_letter_code
_entity_poly.pdbx_strand_id
1 'polypeptide(L)'
;MCIRWLLGSSQLQRAWRAASLKHLPYGHQGTRRWRHSGGSTYRAVIFDMGGVLIPSPGKIAAEWEVRNHIPSGTVLKALSSGGENGPWMKFMRAEITIEDFLQEFRKLCSEISKTDMSVDFFSFLLTNEQVVKQFPVMTEAITQIRAKGLQTALLSNNFFLPNGKSFLPLDRKQFDVVVESCLEGICKPDPRIYKLCLERLGRKPSECILLEDLGPNLKAAASLGIHTIKVNDPETAVKELKTLLGFTLRTVVPNTRPVRKTMEIPKDSLEKYLRDLLGIQTTGPLELLQFDHGQSNPTYYIKLANQQMVLRKKPPGTLLPSAHAVEREFRIMKALKNAGVPVPKVLDLCEDSRIVGTPFYVMEYCSGLTYKDPSLPGLEPSQRQAIYTAMNRVLCKIHSVDLKATGLEDYGKHGDYITRQVQTWIKQYRATETSTIPAMERLIEWLPLHLPSQQRTTVVHGDFRLDNLLFHPETNEVLAVLDWELSTLGDPLADVAYSCLAHYLPSSFPIQPGLGDCDLTKLGIPTAEEYFRMYCLHMGIPPTENWNFYMAFSFFRIAAILQGVYKRSLTGQASSATAEQSGKLTEFMSNLAWDFAVKEGFRVFKEMPPTKPLTRSHHMWARPQFLPRTLGRRSYVTSTDSSPAHASKGALVFSPEGLSPPVREVYQRLKQFIERHVYPAEPELQSHQASAERWTPSPLVEDLKEKAKAEGLWNLFLPIETDPERKYGAGLTNVEYAHLCELMGTSLYAPEASWIRAANSACLWGKQTHMPHAINSSLCSWFPWILQG
;
A
#
# COMPACT_ATOMS: atom_id res chain seq x y z
N MET A 1 37.83 64.62 44.40
CA MET A 1 38.96 63.77 43.99
C MET A 1 38.76 63.41 42.52
N CYS A 2 39.12 64.30 41.60
CA CYS A 2 40.45 64.45 40.99
C CYS A 2 40.82 63.26 40.08
N ILE A 3 40.68 63.41 38.75
CA ILE A 3 41.75 63.67 37.74
C ILE A 3 41.89 62.37 36.90
N ARG A 4 41.87 62.27 35.56
CA ARG A 4 41.94 63.10 34.32
C ARG A 4 41.57 62.11 33.16
N TRP A 5 40.72 62.36 32.16
CA TRP A 5 40.94 63.16 30.92
C TRP A 5 42.26 62.74 30.20
N LEU A 6 42.37 62.30 28.93
CA LEU A 6 41.83 62.84 27.67
C LEU A 6 42.40 62.09 26.42
N LEU A 7 41.63 62.15 25.31
CA LEU A 7 42.01 62.24 23.87
C LEU A 7 42.73 61.05 23.19
N GLY A 8 42.45 60.73 21.92
CA GLY A 8 41.63 61.42 20.94
C GLY A 8 41.62 60.70 19.58
N SER A 9 40.51 60.88 18.88
CA SER A 9 40.37 61.09 17.43
C SER A 9 41.37 60.43 16.47
N SER A 10 40.84 59.46 15.74
CA SER A 10 40.73 59.43 14.27
C SER A 10 41.90 59.89 13.39
N GLN A 11 42.12 59.04 12.39
CA GLN A 11 42.45 59.34 11.00
C GLN A 11 43.92 59.50 10.59
N LEU A 12 44.23 58.70 9.56
CA LEU A 12 44.99 59.02 8.35
C LEU A 12 46.34 58.32 8.11
N GLN A 13 46.35 57.67 6.93
CA GLN A 13 47.48 57.41 6.02
C GLN A 13 48.34 56.17 6.32
N ARG A 14 48.05 55.04 5.65
CA ARG A 14 48.67 54.64 4.36
C ARG A 14 50.20 54.79 4.37
N ALA A 15 50.91 53.67 4.30
CA ALA A 15 51.62 53.28 3.07
C ALA A 15 52.79 52.30 3.34
N TRP A 16 52.76 51.18 2.60
CA TRP A 16 53.91 50.57 1.94
C TRP A 16 54.85 49.62 2.71
N ARG A 17 54.49 48.33 2.58
CA ARG A 17 55.28 47.24 1.99
C ARG A 17 56.81 47.15 2.22
N ALA A 18 57.15 45.96 2.72
CA ALA A 18 58.28 45.08 2.35
C ALA A 18 59.63 45.29 3.05
N ALA A 19 60.06 44.30 3.83
CA ALA A 19 60.92 43.21 3.31
C ALA A 19 61.41 42.25 4.44
N SER A 20 61.07 40.97 4.29
CA SER A 20 62.01 39.83 4.25
C SER A 20 62.97 39.53 5.42
N LEU A 21 62.70 38.42 6.15
CA LEU A 21 63.41 37.11 6.11
C LEU A 21 63.48 36.37 7.46
N LYS A 22 62.83 35.18 7.46
CA LYS A 22 63.28 33.85 7.92
C LYS A 22 63.48 33.48 9.42
N HIS A 23 62.75 32.41 9.75
CA HIS A 23 63.09 31.21 10.55
C HIS A 23 62.42 30.97 11.93
N LEU A 24 61.52 29.97 11.89
CA LEU A 24 60.85 29.06 12.88
C LEU A 24 61.68 28.62 14.12
N PRO A 25 61.11 27.93 15.16
CA PRO A 25 59.84 27.17 15.18
C PRO A 25 58.97 27.27 16.47
N TYR A 26 57.70 26.85 16.40
CA TYR A 26 56.93 26.41 17.57
C TYR A 26 56.08 25.17 17.28
N GLY A 27 56.38 24.10 18.02
CA GLY A 27 55.40 23.26 18.75
C GLY A 27 54.41 22.38 17.98
N HIS A 28 54.75 21.09 17.88
CA HIS A 28 53.87 19.98 17.52
C HIS A 28 52.58 19.88 18.35
N GLN A 29 51.44 19.71 17.68
CA GLN A 29 50.32 18.90 18.17
C GLN A 29 49.98 17.80 17.15
N GLY A 30 49.79 16.59 17.68
CA GLY A 30 49.84 15.32 16.95
C GLY A 30 48.76 15.17 15.86
N THR A 31 49.22 14.77 14.69
CA THR A 31 48.42 14.31 13.57
C THR A 31 47.77 12.95 13.87
N ARG A 32 46.44 12.90 14.04
CA ARG A 32 45.67 11.67 13.78
C ARG A 32 45.50 11.51 12.28
N ARG A 33 46.41 10.74 11.69
CA ARG A 33 46.44 10.38 10.27
C ARG A 33 45.36 9.32 10.00
N TRP A 34 44.17 9.74 9.59
CA TRP A 34 43.19 8.81 9.03
C TRP A 34 43.62 8.45 7.60
N ARG A 35 43.97 7.18 7.40
CA ARG A 35 44.19 6.62 6.07
C ARG A 35 42.83 6.51 5.37
N HIS A 36 42.56 7.39 4.42
CA HIS A 36 41.50 7.18 3.43
C HIS A 36 41.97 6.16 2.40
N SER A 37 41.50 4.93 2.53
CA SER A 37 41.52 3.95 1.44
C SER A 37 40.22 4.11 0.63
N GLY A 38 40.32 4.71 -0.57
CA GLY A 38 39.26 4.77 -1.59
C GLY A 38 38.65 6.14 -1.94
N GLY A 39 39.24 7.26 -1.50
CA GLY A 39 38.58 8.58 -1.55
C GLY A 39 38.78 9.38 -2.84
N SER A 40 37.66 9.86 -3.40
CA SER A 40 37.55 10.81 -4.53
C SER A 40 38.67 11.86 -4.60
N THR A 41 39.16 12.14 -5.82
CA THR A 41 40.22 13.14 -6.08
C THR A 41 39.76 14.58 -5.89
N TYR A 42 38.44 14.81 -5.81
CA TYR A 42 37.87 16.15 -5.73
C TYR A 42 37.92 16.71 -4.31
N ARG A 43 38.21 18.02 -4.21
CA ARG A 43 38.35 18.77 -2.95
C ARG A 43 37.42 19.97 -2.86
N ALA A 44 36.85 20.42 -3.98
CA ALA A 44 35.92 21.53 -4.00
C ALA A 44 34.81 21.35 -5.06
N VAL A 45 33.64 21.93 -4.79
CA VAL A 45 32.52 22.00 -5.72
C VAL A 45 32.12 23.47 -5.92
N ILE A 46 32.08 23.89 -7.18
CA ILE A 46 31.76 25.24 -7.62
C ILE A 46 30.36 25.20 -8.22
N PHE A 47 29.50 26.12 -7.81
CA PHE A 47 28.12 26.24 -8.27
C PHE A 47 27.94 27.57 -9.02
N ASP A 48 27.28 27.54 -10.17
CA ASP A 48 26.61 28.74 -10.66
C ASP A 48 25.35 29.05 -9.83
N MET A 49 24.87 30.28 -9.90
CA MET A 49 23.62 30.70 -9.26
C MET A 49 22.40 30.35 -10.11
N GLY A 50 22.32 30.86 -11.34
CA GLY A 50 21.14 30.79 -12.19
C GLY A 50 21.02 29.43 -12.88
N GLY A 51 19.82 28.83 -12.89
CA GLY A 51 19.61 27.50 -13.47
C GLY A 51 20.22 26.34 -12.69
N VAL A 52 21.11 26.60 -11.73
CA VAL A 52 21.75 25.60 -10.86
C VAL A 52 21.21 25.66 -9.44
N LEU A 53 21.35 26.79 -8.74
CA LEU A 53 20.90 26.94 -7.35
C LEU A 53 19.52 27.56 -7.26
N ILE A 54 19.18 28.44 -8.20
CA ILE A 54 17.87 29.08 -8.35
C ILE A 54 17.37 28.89 -9.79
N PRO A 55 16.08 29.07 -10.09
CA PRO A 55 15.59 28.99 -11.48
C PRO A 55 16.35 29.95 -12.41
N SER A 56 16.58 29.53 -13.66
CA SER A 56 17.29 30.39 -14.63
C SER A 56 16.39 31.54 -15.10
N PRO A 57 16.93 32.75 -15.28
CA PRO A 57 16.16 33.88 -15.81
C PRO A 57 15.48 33.57 -17.15
N GLY A 58 16.11 32.75 -18.00
CA GLY A 58 15.56 32.35 -19.29
C GLY A 58 14.32 31.46 -19.18
N LYS A 59 14.27 30.53 -18.21
CA LYS A 59 13.08 29.69 -17.98
C LYS A 59 11.90 30.53 -17.50
N ILE A 60 12.13 31.44 -16.56
CA ILE A 60 11.07 32.31 -16.04
C ILE A 60 10.58 33.28 -17.13
N ALA A 61 11.49 33.77 -17.98
CA ALA A 61 11.14 34.59 -19.13
C ALA A 61 10.24 33.85 -20.13
N ALA A 62 10.53 32.58 -20.45
CA ALA A 62 9.72 31.79 -21.37
C ALA A 62 8.27 31.59 -20.87
N GLU A 63 8.08 31.34 -19.58
CA GLU A 63 6.75 31.22 -18.97
C GLU A 63 5.96 32.54 -19.07
N TRP A 64 6.64 33.67 -18.89
CA TRP A 64 6.02 34.98 -19.02
C TRP A 64 5.68 35.33 -20.47
N GLU A 65 6.56 35.00 -21.43
CA GLU A 65 6.30 35.21 -22.85
C GLU A 65 4.99 34.54 -23.27
N VAL A 66 4.78 33.29 -22.84
CA VAL A 66 3.53 32.55 -23.07
C VAL A 66 2.34 33.27 -22.44
N ARG A 67 2.46 33.70 -21.17
CA ARG A 67 1.37 34.36 -20.44
C ARG A 67 0.95 35.69 -21.06
N ASN A 68 1.86 36.40 -21.72
CA ASN A 68 1.64 37.73 -22.26
C ASN A 68 1.57 37.76 -23.80
N HIS A 69 1.46 36.59 -24.43
CA HIS A 69 1.37 36.45 -25.89
C HIS A 69 2.54 37.07 -26.65
N ILE A 70 3.73 37.07 -26.06
CA ILE A 70 4.97 37.51 -26.70
C ILE A 70 5.56 36.34 -27.50
N PRO A 71 6.14 36.57 -28.70
CA PRO A 71 6.77 35.51 -29.48
C PRO A 71 7.83 34.77 -28.66
N SER A 72 7.76 33.44 -28.64
CA SER A 72 8.67 32.62 -27.84
C SER A 72 10.14 32.86 -28.18
N GLY A 73 10.96 33.01 -27.14
CA GLY A 73 12.40 33.25 -27.23
C GLY A 73 12.80 34.70 -27.51
N THR A 74 11.87 35.65 -27.43
CA THR A 74 12.15 37.09 -27.59
C THR A 74 13.14 37.58 -26.55
N VAL A 75 12.87 37.31 -25.27
CA VAL A 75 13.69 37.73 -24.14
C VAL A 75 15.06 37.09 -24.21
N LEU A 76 15.14 35.78 -24.48
CA LEU A 76 16.43 35.10 -24.57
C LEU A 76 17.29 35.63 -25.73
N LYS A 77 16.67 35.94 -26.87
CA LYS A 77 17.35 36.59 -28.00
C LYS A 77 17.83 37.99 -27.64
N ALA A 78 17.00 38.78 -26.95
CA ALA A 78 17.39 40.13 -26.50
C ALA A 78 18.58 40.09 -25.53
N LEU A 79 18.57 39.17 -24.56
CA LEU A 79 19.68 38.97 -23.62
C LEU A 79 20.97 38.50 -24.29
N SER A 80 20.85 37.74 -25.38
CA SER A 80 22.00 37.24 -26.14
C SER A 80 22.47 38.23 -27.23
N SER A 81 21.74 39.32 -27.46
CA SER A 81 22.02 40.26 -28.53
C SER A 81 23.29 41.05 -28.28
N GLY A 82 24.14 41.20 -29.30
CA GLY A 82 25.42 41.91 -29.21
C GLY A 82 26.58 41.12 -28.57
N GLY A 83 26.35 39.87 -28.14
CA GLY A 83 27.40 39.00 -27.61
C GLY A 83 28.10 39.58 -26.37
N GLU A 84 29.44 39.53 -26.32
CA GLU A 84 30.23 40.03 -25.17
C GLU A 84 30.08 41.54 -24.91
N ASN A 85 29.75 42.31 -25.96
CA ASN A 85 29.50 43.74 -25.89
C ASN A 85 28.01 44.08 -25.81
N GLY A 86 27.16 43.07 -25.67
CA GLY A 86 25.71 43.22 -25.52
C GLY A 86 25.33 43.87 -24.17
N PRO A 87 24.15 44.50 -24.09
CA PRO A 87 23.71 45.23 -22.89
C PRO A 87 23.70 44.33 -21.64
N TRP A 88 23.28 43.08 -21.79
CA TRP A 88 23.23 42.11 -20.69
C TRP A 88 24.61 41.81 -20.10
N MET A 89 25.61 41.60 -20.95
CA MET A 89 26.98 41.33 -20.50
C MET A 89 27.63 42.55 -19.86
N LYS A 90 27.38 43.76 -20.40
CA LYS A 90 27.81 45.02 -19.79
C LYS A 90 27.19 45.21 -18.41
N PHE A 91 25.91 44.93 -18.26
CA PHE A 91 25.19 45.02 -16.99
C PHE A 91 25.75 44.05 -15.94
N MET A 92 26.01 42.79 -16.32
CA MET A 92 26.62 41.80 -15.43
C MET A 92 28.09 42.11 -15.08
N ARG A 93 28.80 42.94 -15.86
CA ARG A 93 30.13 43.47 -15.52
C ARG A 93 30.07 44.80 -14.76
N ALA A 94 28.87 45.31 -14.45
CA ALA A 94 28.64 46.62 -13.86
C ALA A 94 29.19 47.80 -14.69
N GLU A 95 29.24 47.66 -16.01
CA GLU A 95 29.63 48.73 -16.94
C GLU A 95 28.50 49.72 -17.22
N ILE A 96 27.24 49.30 -17.03
CA ILE A 96 26.03 50.12 -17.19
C ILE A 96 25.10 49.93 -15.99
N THR A 97 24.26 50.93 -15.72
CA THR A 97 23.27 50.87 -14.64
C THR A 97 22.09 49.97 -15.00
N ILE A 98 21.24 49.64 -14.01
CA ILE A 98 20.01 48.87 -14.27
C ILE A 98 19.02 49.70 -15.11
N GLU A 99 18.98 51.02 -14.92
CA GLU A 99 18.17 51.94 -15.71
C GLU A 99 18.60 51.95 -17.18
N ASP A 100 19.91 52.10 -17.43
CA ASP A 100 20.48 52.07 -18.78
C ASP A 100 20.22 50.72 -19.46
N PHE A 101 20.44 49.63 -18.71
CA PHE A 101 20.18 48.28 -19.21
C PHE A 101 18.70 48.07 -19.57
N LEU A 102 17.77 48.44 -18.69
CA LEU A 102 16.33 48.28 -18.94
C LEU A 102 15.88 49.08 -20.17
N GLN A 103 16.45 50.26 -20.40
CA GLN A 103 16.18 51.07 -21.58
C GLN A 103 16.65 50.38 -22.88
N GLU A 104 17.89 49.90 -22.91
CA GLU A 104 18.43 49.18 -24.08
C GLU A 104 17.72 47.84 -24.31
N PHE A 105 17.42 47.13 -23.23
CA PHE A 105 16.73 45.85 -23.26
C PHE A 105 15.32 46.00 -23.82
N ARG A 106 14.56 47.03 -23.39
CA ARG A 106 13.22 47.34 -23.96
C ARG A 106 13.30 47.52 -25.46
N LYS A 107 14.26 48.30 -25.94
CA LYS A 107 14.44 48.58 -27.36
C LYS A 107 14.66 47.29 -28.16
N LEU A 108 15.59 46.45 -27.72
CA LEU A 108 15.87 45.16 -28.36
C LEU A 108 14.65 44.23 -28.38
N CYS A 109 13.96 44.16 -27.25
CA CYS A 109 12.73 43.40 -27.10
C CYS A 109 11.63 43.85 -28.06
N SER A 110 11.40 45.16 -28.19
CA SER A 110 10.42 45.73 -29.12
C SER A 110 10.81 45.52 -30.58
N GLU A 111 12.10 45.60 -30.91
CA GLU A 111 12.62 45.29 -32.25
C GLU A 111 12.40 43.82 -32.64
N ILE A 112 12.62 42.89 -31.70
CA ILE A 112 12.48 41.44 -31.94
C ILE A 112 11.01 41.02 -32.02
N SER A 113 10.16 41.51 -31.10
CA SER A 113 8.75 41.10 -30.99
C SER A 113 7.81 41.90 -31.89
N LYS A 114 8.25 43.05 -32.41
CA LYS A 114 7.41 44.07 -33.08
C LYS A 114 6.24 44.54 -32.20
N THR A 115 6.35 44.40 -30.88
CA THR A 115 5.34 44.81 -29.90
C THR A 115 6.01 45.64 -28.80
N ASP A 116 5.34 46.67 -28.29
CA ASP A 116 5.90 47.44 -27.17
C ASP A 116 5.71 46.64 -25.87
N MET A 117 6.82 46.36 -25.18
CA MET A 117 6.83 45.61 -23.92
C MET A 117 7.11 46.52 -22.73
N SER A 118 6.41 46.29 -21.60
CA SER A 118 6.75 46.94 -20.34
C SER A 118 8.05 46.36 -19.75
N VAL A 119 8.90 47.23 -19.21
CA VAL A 119 10.14 46.88 -18.49
C VAL A 119 9.91 46.46 -17.04
N ASP A 120 8.73 46.75 -16.48
CA ASP A 120 8.39 46.43 -15.08
C ASP A 120 8.48 44.93 -14.81
N PHE A 121 8.14 44.13 -15.82
CA PHE A 121 8.27 42.68 -15.75
C PHE A 121 9.73 42.23 -15.57
N PHE A 122 10.68 42.81 -16.30
CA PHE A 122 12.07 42.35 -16.21
C PHE A 122 12.72 42.75 -14.89
N SER A 123 12.39 43.95 -14.37
CA SER A 123 12.75 44.34 -13.01
C SER A 123 12.19 43.36 -11.98
N PHE A 124 10.92 42.96 -12.13
CA PHE A 124 10.29 41.93 -11.29
C PHE A 124 10.97 40.55 -11.43
N LEU A 125 11.31 40.14 -12.65
CA LEU A 125 11.98 38.87 -12.96
C LEU A 125 13.31 38.71 -12.22
N LEU A 126 14.09 39.80 -12.17
CA LEU A 126 15.43 39.81 -11.62
C LEU A 126 15.46 39.98 -10.10
N THR A 127 14.43 40.56 -9.49
CA THR A 127 14.50 41.05 -8.10
C THR A 127 13.46 40.47 -7.16
N ASN A 128 12.49 39.69 -7.64
CA ASN A 128 11.45 39.15 -6.79
C ASN A 128 11.88 37.89 -6.02
N GLU A 129 12.16 38.05 -4.73
CA GLU A 129 12.54 36.98 -3.79
C GLU A 129 11.49 35.85 -3.66
N GLN A 130 10.20 36.09 -3.93
CA GLN A 130 9.18 35.04 -3.88
C GLN A 130 9.29 34.03 -5.04
N VAL A 131 9.87 34.44 -6.17
CA VAL A 131 10.11 33.61 -7.36
C VAL A 131 11.47 32.93 -7.28
N VAL A 132 12.44 33.55 -6.59
CA VAL A 132 13.83 33.12 -6.54
C VAL A 132 14.10 32.31 -5.26
N LYS A 133 13.47 31.13 -5.18
CA LYS A 133 13.76 30.17 -4.12
C LYS A 133 14.89 29.23 -4.55
N GLN A 134 15.86 29.04 -3.66
CA GLN A 134 16.91 28.05 -3.84
C GLN A 134 16.30 26.65 -3.98
N PHE A 135 16.80 25.84 -4.92
CA PHE A 135 16.37 24.46 -5.05
C PHE A 135 16.73 23.67 -3.78
N PRO A 136 15.75 23.05 -3.09
CA PRO A 136 16.02 22.33 -1.84
C PRO A 136 17.07 21.21 -2.01
N VAL A 137 17.02 20.51 -3.15
CA VAL A 137 17.97 19.44 -3.49
C VAL A 137 19.43 19.92 -3.55
N MET A 138 19.66 21.14 -4.06
CA MET A 138 21.01 21.72 -4.12
C MET A 138 21.48 22.23 -2.76
N THR A 139 20.56 22.78 -1.97
CA THR A 139 20.84 23.24 -0.59
C THR A 139 21.33 22.08 0.28
N GLU A 140 20.66 20.93 0.16
CA GLU A 140 21.06 19.72 0.88
C GLU A 140 22.40 19.18 0.38
N ALA A 141 22.61 19.13 -0.95
CA ALA A 141 23.87 18.70 -1.53
C ALA A 141 25.05 19.55 -1.01
N ILE A 142 24.92 20.88 -0.99
CA ILE A 142 25.93 21.79 -0.43
C ILE A 142 26.21 21.44 1.03
N THR A 143 25.16 21.21 1.83
CA THR A 143 25.30 20.85 3.25
C THR A 143 26.10 19.56 3.42
N GLN A 144 25.81 18.53 2.63
CA GLN A 144 26.52 17.24 2.69
C GLN A 144 27.96 17.33 2.20
N ILE A 145 28.23 18.10 1.14
CA ILE A 145 29.58 18.35 0.61
C ILE A 145 30.45 18.97 1.69
N ARG A 146 29.93 20.00 2.37
CA ARG A 146 30.63 20.67 3.47
C ARG A 146 30.84 19.74 4.67
N ALA A 147 29.85 18.94 5.02
CA ALA A 147 29.96 17.96 6.11
C ALA A 147 31.04 16.90 5.86
N LYS A 148 31.36 16.60 4.59
CA LYS A 148 32.48 15.73 4.18
C LYS A 148 33.82 16.46 4.07
N GLY A 149 33.87 17.75 4.41
CA GLY A 149 35.09 18.54 4.44
C GLY A 149 35.56 19.05 3.08
N LEU A 150 34.71 19.00 2.05
CA LEU A 150 34.98 19.64 0.76
C LEU A 150 34.62 21.12 0.82
N GLN A 151 35.35 21.95 0.09
CA GLN A 151 35.04 23.38 -0.04
C GLN A 151 33.91 23.61 -1.04
N THR A 152 33.12 24.64 -0.82
CA THR A 152 32.04 25.06 -1.72
C THR A 152 32.26 26.49 -2.20
N ALA A 153 32.04 26.74 -3.49
CA ALA A 153 32.15 28.08 -4.06
C ALA A 153 30.93 28.46 -4.89
N LEU A 154 30.58 29.75 -4.88
CA LEU A 154 29.64 30.36 -5.81
C LEU A 154 30.42 31.15 -6.87
N LEU A 155 30.20 30.86 -8.15
CA LEU A 155 30.78 31.58 -9.28
C LEU A 155 29.66 32.01 -10.22
N SER A 156 29.23 33.27 -10.12
CA SER A 156 28.02 33.76 -10.79
C SER A 156 28.30 34.97 -11.68
N ASN A 157 27.70 34.96 -12.87
CA ASN A 157 27.49 36.19 -13.61
C ASN A 157 26.31 36.92 -12.94
N ASN A 158 26.61 37.94 -12.14
CA ASN A 158 25.67 38.62 -11.27
C ASN A 158 25.63 40.13 -11.58
N PHE A 159 24.68 40.85 -11.00
CA PHE A 159 24.45 42.28 -11.24
C PHE A 159 24.11 43.03 -9.95
N PHE A 160 24.12 44.37 -10.02
CA PHE A 160 23.70 45.24 -8.93
C PHE A 160 22.20 45.54 -9.00
N LEU A 161 21.58 45.63 -7.82
CA LEU A 161 20.23 46.14 -7.63
C LEU A 161 20.25 47.68 -7.54
N PRO A 162 19.09 48.36 -7.71
CA PRO A 162 18.99 49.82 -7.56
C PRO A 162 19.52 50.36 -6.22
N ASN A 163 19.52 49.53 -5.18
CA ASN A 163 20.04 49.88 -3.85
C ASN A 163 21.58 49.74 -3.71
N GLY A 164 22.29 49.44 -4.79
CA GLY A 164 23.75 49.28 -4.84
C GLY A 164 24.28 47.96 -4.28
N LYS A 165 23.42 47.04 -3.83
CA LYS A 165 23.84 45.69 -3.40
C LYS A 165 23.82 44.74 -4.58
N SER A 166 24.72 43.76 -4.60
CA SER A 166 24.62 42.67 -5.58
C SER A 166 23.40 41.79 -5.28
N PHE A 167 22.79 41.26 -6.33
CA PHE A 167 21.65 40.37 -6.18
C PHE A 167 22.10 38.99 -5.68
N LEU A 168 21.94 38.71 -4.38
CA LEU A 168 22.33 37.42 -3.80
C LEU A 168 21.22 36.87 -2.89
N PRO A 169 20.20 36.19 -3.45
CA PRO A 169 19.10 35.59 -2.70
C PRO A 169 19.48 34.24 -2.05
N LEU A 170 20.72 34.13 -1.57
CA LEU A 170 21.32 32.92 -1.02
C LEU A 170 22.04 33.23 0.30
N ASP A 171 22.09 32.27 1.22
CA ASP A 171 22.92 32.41 2.42
C ASP A 171 24.40 32.28 2.05
N ARG A 172 25.12 33.41 2.08
CA ARG A 172 26.56 33.48 1.78
C ARG A 172 27.40 32.51 2.60
N LYS A 173 26.96 32.14 3.80
CA LYS A 173 27.68 31.20 4.69
C LYS A 173 27.73 29.77 4.16
N GLN A 174 26.92 29.45 3.15
CA GLN A 174 26.94 28.16 2.45
C GLN A 174 28.20 27.98 1.58
N PHE A 175 28.97 29.04 1.33
CA PHE A 175 30.13 29.03 0.43
C PHE A 175 31.38 29.55 1.14
N ASP A 176 32.51 28.87 0.93
CA ASP A 176 33.82 29.34 1.39
C ASP A 176 34.34 30.46 0.49
N VAL A 177 33.95 30.45 -0.79
CA VAL A 177 34.34 31.44 -1.80
C VAL A 177 33.12 31.90 -2.58
N VAL A 178 32.99 33.21 -2.79
CA VAL A 178 31.96 33.79 -3.64
C VAL A 178 32.63 34.75 -4.63
N VAL A 179 32.37 34.54 -5.91
CA VAL A 179 32.87 35.33 -7.03
C VAL A 179 31.68 35.77 -7.86
N GLU A 180 31.49 37.09 -7.94
CA GLU A 180 30.34 37.72 -8.60
C GLU A 180 30.86 38.66 -9.68
N SER A 181 30.43 38.47 -10.94
CA SER A 181 31.00 39.22 -12.07
C SER A 181 30.90 40.75 -11.93
N CYS A 182 29.82 41.26 -11.33
CA CYS A 182 29.62 42.69 -11.12
C CYS A 182 30.61 43.30 -10.11
N LEU A 183 31.17 42.48 -9.21
CA LEU A 183 32.20 42.91 -8.26
C LEU A 183 33.60 42.86 -8.89
N GLU A 184 33.83 41.91 -9.79
CA GLU A 184 35.16 41.66 -10.37
C GLU A 184 35.37 42.32 -11.74
N GLY A 185 34.29 42.80 -12.38
CA GLY A 185 34.31 43.38 -13.73
C GLY A 185 34.59 42.36 -14.85
N ILE A 186 34.45 41.06 -14.58
CA ILE A 186 34.74 39.97 -15.51
C ILE A 186 33.57 38.97 -15.45
N CYS A 187 33.07 38.53 -16.60
CA CYS A 187 31.98 37.54 -16.70
C CYS A 187 32.49 36.21 -17.26
N LYS A 188 31.85 35.11 -16.86
CA LYS A 188 31.89 33.86 -17.63
C LYS A 188 31.35 34.12 -19.05
N PRO A 189 31.92 33.50 -20.10
CA PRO A 189 32.89 32.41 -20.08
C PRO A 189 34.37 32.83 -20.06
N ASP A 190 34.73 34.07 -19.72
CA ASP A 190 36.13 34.50 -19.68
C ASP A 190 36.97 33.63 -18.73
N PRO A 191 38.07 32.98 -19.20
CA PRO A 191 38.91 32.12 -18.37
C PRO A 191 39.45 32.78 -17.09
N ARG A 192 39.59 34.11 -17.06
CA ARG A 192 40.09 34.87 -15.91
C ARG A 192 39.20 34.73 -14.67
N ILE A 193 37.88 34.65 -14.84
CA ILE A 193 36.96 34.55 -13.69
C ILE A 193 37.06 33.19 -12.99
N TYR A 194 37.27 32.11 -13.77
CA TYR A 194 37.47 30.76 -13.22
C TYR A 194 38.81 30.65 -12.50
N LYS A 195 39.87 31.24 -13.06
CA LYS A 195 41.20 31.31 -12.42
C LYS A 195 41.14 32.04 -11.08
N LEU A 196 40.42 33.16 -11.02
CA LEU A 196 40.18 33.91 -9.79
C LEU A 196 39.45 33.06 -8.73
N CYS A 197 38.42 32.31 -9.13
CA CYS A 197 37.70 31.40 -8.24
C CYS A 197 38.62 30.30 -7.68
N LEU A 198 39.42 29.67 -8.54
CA LEU A 198 40.39 28.64 -8.14
C LEU A 198 41.48 29.18 -7.21
N GLU A 199 41.97 30.39 -7.47
CA GLU A 199 42.95 31.07 -6.62
C GLU A 199 42.37 31.34 -5.22
N ARG A 200 41.14 31.89 -5.14
CA ARG A 200 40.46 32.12 -3.86
C ARG A 200 40.16 30.81 -3.10
N LEU A 201 39.87 29.73 -3.83
CA LEU A 201 39.69 28.40 -3.24
C LEU A 201 41.01 27.77 -2.76
N GLY A 202 42.14 28.17 -3.34
CA GLY A 202 43.44 27.52 -3.14
C GLY A 202 43.49 26.10 -3.72
N ARG A 203 42.82 25.86 -4.85
CA ARG A 203 42.67 24.52 -5.46
C ARG A 203 43.14 24.45 -6.90
N LYS A 204 43.60 23.27 -7.31
CA LYS A 204 43.93 23.00 -8.71
C LYS A 204 42.64 22.75 -9.50
N PRO A 205 42.60 23.06 -10.81
CA PRO A 205 41.43 22.78 -11.64
C PRO A 205 40.96 21.32 -11.55
N SER A 206 41.87 20.36 -11.57
CA SER A 206 41.58 18.92 -11.53
C SER A 206 40.99 18.44 -10.19
N GLU A 207 41.02 19.27 -9.15
CA GLU A 207 40.43 18.97 -7.84
C GLU A 207 39.00 19.55 -7.70
N CYS A 208 38.49 20.23 -8.73
CA CYS A 208 37.24 20.97 -8.68
C CYS A 208 36.19 20.38 -9.64
N ILE A 209 34.94 20.38 -9.19
CA ILE A 209 33.76 20.13 -10.02
C ILE A 209 32.98 21.44 -10.17
N LEU A 210 32.54 21.80 -11.38
CA LEU A 210 31.67 22.93 -11.65
C LEU A 210 30.28 22.45 -12.10
N LEU A 211 29.23 22.93 -11.44
CA LEU A 211 27.83 22.79 -11.85
C LEU A 211 27.36 24.09 -12.51
N GLU A 212 26.89 24.00 -13.75
CA GLU A 212 26.49 25.15 -14.57
C GLU A 212 25.49 24.69 -15.66
N ASP A 213 24.52 25.55 -16.04
CA ASP A 213 23.50 25.22 -17.03
C ASP A 213 23.90 25.62 -18.47
N LEU A 214 24.76 26.65 -18.62
CA LEU A 214 25.19 27.16 -19.92
C LEU A 214 26.41 26.42 -20.50
N GLY A 215 26.23 25.85 -21.70
CA GLY A 215 27.26 25.11 -22.44
C GLY A 215 28.58 25.89 -22.69
N PRO A 216 28.55 27.16 -23.12
CA PRO A 216 29.78 27.95 -23.31
C PRO A 216 30.61 28.11 -22.03
N ASN A 217 29.95 28.30 -20.88
CA ASN A 217 30.60 28.40 -19.57
C ASN A 217 31.30 27.08 -19.20
N LEU A 218 30.60 25.96 -19.37
CA LEU A 218 31.19 24.63 -19.15
C LEU A 218 32.40 24.37 -20.04
N LYS A 219 32.35 24.74 -21.33
CA LYS A 219 33.49 24.57 -22.25
C LYS A 219 34.73 25.37 -21.80
N ALA A 220 34.53 26.60 -21.32
CA ALA A 220 35.62 27.42 -20.81
C ALA A 220 36.20 26.90 -19.49
N ALA A 221 35.36 26.38 -18.59
CA ALA A 221 35.83 25.74 -17.36
C ALA A 221 36.61 24.44 -17.65
N ALA A 222 36.11 23.61 -18.57
CA ALA A 222 36.74 22.36 -18.96
C ALA A 222 38.09 22.58 -19.64
N SER A 223 38.27 23.64 -20.43
CA SER A 223 39.56 23.96 -21.06
C SER A 223 40.65 24.33 -20.03
N LEU A 224 40.26 24.69 -18.81
CA LEU A 224 41.17 24.91 -17.68
C LEU A 224 41.44 23.63 -16.87
N GLY A 225 40.78 22.52 -17.18
CA GLY A 225 40.91 21.24 -16.48
C GLY A 225 39.95 21.07 -15.29
N ILE A 226 38.90 21.89 -15.18
CA ILE A 226 37.83 21.72 -14.18
C ILE A 226 36.86 20.64 -14.68
N HIS A 227 36.46 19.70 -13.81
CA HIS A 227 35.43 18.73 -14.17
C HIS A 227 34.06 19.40 -14.20
N THR A 228 33.24 19.14 -15.21
CA THR A 228 32.01 19.91 -15.46
C THR A 228 30.77 19.02 -15.46
N ILE A 229 29.70 19.49 -14.80
CA ILE A 229 28.37 18.87 -14.81
C ILE A 229 27.40 19.88 -15.41
N LYS A 230 26.69 19.49 -16.47
CA LYS A 230 25.65 20.32 -17.07
C LYS A 230 24.32 20.17 -16.32
N VAL A 231 23.81 21.25 -15.76
CA VAL A 231 22.54 21.22 -15.02
C VAL A 231 21.36 21.55 -15.95
N ASN A 232 20.71 20.52 -16.47
CA ASN A 232 19.40 20.68 -17.13
C ASN A 232 18.25 20.61 -16.10
N ASP A 233 18.45 19.74 -15.11
CA ASP A 233 17.54 19.42 -14.01
C ASP A 233 18.38 19.21 -12.72
N PRO A 234 18.04 19.89 -11.61
CA PRO A 234 18.82 19.79 -10.37
C PRO A 234 18.92 18.38 -9.79
N GLU A 235 17.89 17.54 -9.96
CA GLU A 235 17.87 16.18 -9.42
C GLU A 235 18.89 15.27 -10.11
N THR A 236 18.89 15.32 -11.44
CA THR A 236 19.82 14.56 -12.27
C THR A 236 21.26 14.98 -12.01
N ALA A 237 21.51 16.29 -11.88
CA ALA A 237 22.83 16.83 -11.58
C ALA A 237 23.36 16.35 -10.21
N VAL A 238 22.51 16.28 -9.18
CA VAL A 238 22.91 15.77 -7.86
C VAL A 238 23.21 14.27 -7.89
N LYS A 239 22.52 13.48 -8.72
CA LYS A 239 22.86 12.05 -8.92
C LYS A 239 24.23 11.88 -9.57
N GLU A 240 24.53 12.67 -10.59
CA GLU A 240 25.84 12.66 -11.25
C GLU A 240 26.95 13.10 -10.27
N LEU A 241 26.72 14.18 -9.52
CA LEU A 241 27.64 14.66 -8.50
C LEU A 241 27.87 13.61 -7.40
N LYS A 242 26.84 12.87 -6.97
CA LYS A 242 26.96 11.75 -6.02
C LYS A 242 27.93 10.69 -6.55
N THR A 243 27.80 10.32 -7.82
CA THR A 243 28.66 9.31 -8.46
C THR A 243 30.13 9.73 -8.47
N LEU A 244 30.42 11.01 -8.76
CA LEU A 244 31.80 11.54 -8.79
C LEU A 244 32.41 11.67 -7.38
N LEU A 245 31.60 12.08 -6.41
CA LEU A 245 32.07 12.31 -5.04
C LEU A 245 32.15 11.01 -4.21
N GLY A 246 31.39 9.98 -4.59
CA GLY A 246 31.41 8.67 -3.92
C GLY A 246 30.71 8.67 -2.54
N PHE A 247 29.86 9.65 -2.26
CA PHE A 247 29.05 9.69 -1.04
C PHE A 247 27.67 10.33 -1.29
N THR A 248 26.71 9.99 -0.44
CA THR A 248 25.31 10.44 -0.56
C THR A 248 25.17 11.95 -0.34
N LEU A 249 24.56 12.64 -1.30
CA LEU A 249 24.35 14.10 -1.31
C LEU A 249 22.91 14.51 -0.97
N ARG A 250 22.06 13.54 -0.70
CA ARG A 250 20.64 13.75 -0.47
C ARG A 250 20.13 12.83 0.62
N THR A 251 19.34 13.38 1.52
CA THR A 251 18.47 12.69 2.46
C THR A 251 17.06 13.14 2.13
N VAL A 252 16.58 12.85 0.91
CA VAL A 252 15.13 12.77 0.75
C VAL A 252 14.71 11.64 1.66
N VAL A 253 14.03 12.01 2.74
CA VAL A 253 13.36 11.06 3.60
C VAL A 253 12.29 10.42 2.72
N PRO A 254 12.44 9.13 2.34
CA PRO A 254 11.55 8.52 1.36
C PRO A 254 10.09 8.56 1.84
N ASN A 255 9.15 8.67 0.90
CA ASN A 255 7.71 8.71 1.18
C ASN A 255 7.29 9.85 2.12
N THR A 256 7.94 11.02 2.03
CA THR A 256 7.54 12.22 2.78
C THR A 256 7.11 13.37 1.86
N ARG A 257 6.28 14.24 2.41
CA ARG A 257 5.75 15.45 1.78
C ARG A 257 5.69 16.62 2.77
N PRO A 258 5.48 17.86 2.30
CA PRO A 258 5.06 18.94 3.18
C PRO A 258 3.80 18.57 3.98
N VAL A 259 3.75 19.01 5.24
CA VAL A 259 2.60 18.75 6.11
C VAL A 259 1.33 19.32 5.49
N ARG A 260 0.28 18.51 5.39
CA ARG A 260 -1.04 18.97 4.91
C ARG A 260 -1.60 20.04 5.85
N LYS A 261 -2.25 21.07 5.31
CA LYS A 261 -2.88 22.16 6.09
C LYS A 261 -3.81 21.66 7.20
N THR A 262 -4.58 20.61 6.95
CA THR A 262 -5.51 20.01 7.93
C THR A 262 -4.82 19.21 9.04
N MET A 263 -3.50 19.03 8.94
CA MET A 263 -2.69 18.17 9.80
C MET A 263 -1.44 18.90 10.33
N GLU A 264 -1.46 20.23 10.32
CA GLU A 264 -0.39 21.05 10.92
C GLU A 264 -0.34 20.86 12.43
N ILE A 265 0.85 20.94 12.99
CA ILE A 265 1.10 20.87 14.44
C ILE A 265 1.91 22.10 14.90
N PRO A 266 1.68 22.60 16.12
CA PRO A 266 2.39 23.75 16.66
C PRO A 266 3.90 23.50 16.75
N LYS A 267 4.69 24.18 15.90
CA LYS A 267 6.14 23.98 15.81
C LYS A 267 6.87 24.42 17.07
N ASP A 268 6.49 25.54 17.66
CA ASP A 268 7.18 26.10 18.84
C ASP A 268 7.02 25.19 20.07
N SER A 269 5.80 24.70 20.32
CA SER A 269 5.52 23.76 21.42
C SER A 269 6.26 22.43 21.22
N LEU A 270 6.27 21.93 19.99
CA LEU A 270 7.00 20.70 19.63
C LEU A 270 8.51 20.89 19.80
N GLU A 271 9.08 21.99 19.30
CA GLU A 271 10.51 22.29 19.40
C GLU A 271 10.96 22.36 20.86
N LYS A 272 10.17 23.03 21.73
CA LYS A 272 10.44 23.08 23.17
C LYS A 272 10.44 21.68 23.79
N TYR A 273 9.37 20.91 23.55
CA TYR A 273 9.27 19.54 24.05
C TYR A 273 10.45 18.65 23.61
N LEU A 274 10.87 18.74 22.35
CA LEU A 274 11.98 17.95 21.82
C LEU A 274 13.34 18.39 22.40
N ARG A 275 13.54 19.68 22.69
CA ARG A 275 14.75 20.15 23.37
C ARG A 275 14.86 19.59 24.78
N ASP A 276 13.76 19.61 25.52
CA ASP A 276 13.68 19.08 26.87
C ASP A 276 13.95 17.57 26.87
N LEU A 277 13.34 16.84 25.93
CA LEU A 277 13.54 15.39 25.74
C LEU A 277 14.99 15.03 25.41
N LEU A 278 15.63 15.79 24.52
CA LEU A 278 16.99 15.49 24.04
C LEU A 278 18.09 16.10 24.91
N GLY A 279 17.74 16.97 25.87
CA GLY A 279 18.71 17.71 26.69
C GLY A 279 19.61 18.65 25.88
N ILE A 280 19.13 19.17 24.74
CA ILE A 280 19.92 20.03 23.85
C ILE A 280 19.53 21.50 23.99
N GLN A 281 20.54 22.37 24.09
CA GLN A 281 20.35 23.84 24.15
C GLN A 281 20.45 24.54 22.79
N THR A 282 20.84 23.82 21.74
CA THR A 282 21.13 24.42 20.42
C THR A 282 19.88 24.84 19.66
N THR A 283 19.98 26.01 19.00
CA THR A 283 19.02 26.57 18.05
C THR A 283 19.33 26.08 16.63
N GLY A 284 18.87 24.88 16.27
CA GLY A 284 18.83 24.42 14.88
C GLY A 284 17.39 24.52 14.33
N PRO A 285 17.19 24.74 13.02
CA PRO A 285 15.85 24.79 12.46
C PRO A 285 15.13 23.45 12.65
N LEU A 286 13.89 23.48 13.13
CA LEU A 286 12.99 22.33 13.14
C LEU A 286 12.48 22.06 11.72
N GLU A 287 12.92 20.96 11.14
CA GLU A 287 12.34 20.44 9.91
C GLU A 287 11.23 19.44 10.25
N LEU A 288 10.09 19.61 9.59
CA LEU A 288 8.91 18.79 9.81
C LEU A 288 8.31 18.41 8.46
N LEU A 289 8.27 17.11 8.19
CA LEU A 289 7.65 16.52 7.01
C LEU A 289 6.61 15.49 7.45
N GLN A 290 5.59 15.26 6.60
CA GLN A 290 4.59 14.24 6.85
C GLN A 290 4.88 13.02 5.95
N PHE A 291 4.80 11.82 6.52
CA PHE A 291 4.86 10.60 5.70
C PHE A 291 3.57 10.44 4.87
N ASP A 292 3.70 9.84 3.69
CA ASP A 292 2.56 9.56 2.81
C ASP A 292 1.68 8.41 3.31
N HIS A 293 2.26 7.51 4.11
CA HIS A 293 1.60 6.40 4.81
C HIS A 293 1.19 6.79 6.25
N GLY A 294 0.56 5.85 6.99
CA GLY A 294 0.05 6.11 8.34
C GLY A 294 -1.24 6.93 8.34
N GLN A 295 -2.21 6.53 7.50
CA GLN A 295 -3.49 7.26 7.41
C GLN A 295 -4.34 7.10 8.67
N SER A 296 -4.22 5.97 9.38
CA SER A 296 -4.89 5.74 10.68
C SER A 296 -4.32 6.70 11.75
N ASN A 297 -3.00 6.67 11.97
CA ASN A 297 -2.30 7.50 12.94
C ASN A 297 -1.28 8.40 12.22
N PRO A 298 -1.54 9.73 12.14
CA PRO A 298 -0.64 10.67 11.47
C PRO A 298 0.82 10.52 11.93
N THR A 299 1.71 10.31 10.95
CA THR A 299 3.14 10.05 11.15
C THR A 299 3.98 11.14 10.48
N TYR A 300 4.95 11.68 11.21
CA TYR A 300 5.77 12.82 10.79
C TYR A 300 7.25 12.51 10.95
N TYR A 301 8.04 12.89 9.96
CA TYR A 301 9.49 12.99 10.11
C TYR A 301 9.85 14.31 10.76
N ILE A 302 10.73 14.24 11.75
CA ILE A 302 11.24 15.40 12.47
C ILE A 302 12.76 15.38 12.40
N LYS A 303 13.35 16.53 12.07
CA LYS A 303 14.77 16.78 12.28
C LYS A 303 14.95 18.04 13.11
N LEU A 304 15.64 17.88 14.23
CA LEU A 304 16.03 18.99 15.10
C LEU A 304 17.55 18.93 15.28
N ALA A 305 18.24 19.96 14.78
CA ALA A 305 19.69 19.97 14.64
C ALA A 305 20.19 18.72 13.88
N ASN A 306 20.96 17.84 14.54
CA ASN A 306 21.50 16.61 13.95
C ASN A 306 20.69 15.35 14.32
N GLN A 307 19.60 15.49 15.09
CA GLN A 307 18.77 14.35 15.51
C GLN A 307 17.60 14.16 14.56
N GLN A 308 17.43 12.93 14.06
CA GLN A 308 16.34 12.52 13.18
C GLN A 308 15.40 11.59 13.95
N MET A 309 14.12 11.90 13.93
CA MET A 309 13.09 11.23 14.72
C MET A 309 11.81 11.07 13.90
N VAL A 310 10.93 10.20 14.38
CA VAL A 310 9.58 10.04 13.86
C VAL A 310 8.59 10.32 14.99
N LEU A 311 7.60 11.16 14.72
CA LEU A 311 6.46 11.40 15.61
C LEU A 311 5.22 10.72 15.06
N ARG A 312 4.54 9.95 15.89
CA ARG A 312 3.26 9.33 15.56
C ARG A 312 2.23 9.74 16.60
N LYS A 313 1.10 10.29 16.13
CA LYS A 313 0.07 10.88 17.00
C LYS A 313 -1.32 10.35 16.67
N LYS A 314 -2.25 10.50 17.61
CA LYS A 314 -3.67 10.22 17.33
C LYS A 314 -4.20 11.18 16.26
N PRO A 315 -5.17 10.76 15.42
CA PRO A 315 -5.84 11.68 14.51
C PRO A 315 -6.62 12.75 15.30
N PRO A 316 -6.80 13.96 14.73
CA PRO A 316 -7.59 15.00 15.36
C PRO A 316 -9.09 14.63 15.39
N GLY A 317 -9.84 15.18 16.35
CA GLY A 317 -11.29 15.00 16.47
C GLY A 317 -11.73 14.03 17.58
N THR A 318 -13.04 13.80 17.68
CA THR A 318 -13.62 12.88 18.66
C THR A 318 -13.42 11.44 18.20
N LEU A 319 -12.63 10.68 18.95
CA LEU A 319 -12.28 9.31 18.64
C LEU A 319 -13.17 8.32 19.40
N LEU A 320 -13.46 7.18 18.79
CA LEU A 320 -14.12 6.08 19.48
C LEU A 320 -13.22 5.52 20.59
N PRO A 321 -13.79 5.04 21.71
CA PRO A 321 -13.01 4.41 22.78
C PRO A 321 -12.12 3.28 22.23
N SER A 322 -10.84 3.28 22.61
CA SER A 322 -9.82 2.31 22.18
C SER A 322 -9.39 2.36 20.71
N ALA A 323 -9.98 3.24 19.88
CA ALA A 323 -9.46 3.50 18.54
C ALA A 323 -8.17 4.32 18.63
N HIS A 324 -7.23 4.10 17.70
CA HIS A 324 -6.00 4.89 17.59
C HIS A 324 -5.16 4.94 18.88
N ALA A 325 -5.05 3.81 19.58
CA ALA A 325 -4.35 3.70 20.85
C ALA A 325 -2.82 3.71 20.69
N VAL A 326 -2.25 4.88 20.36
CA VAL A 326 -0.79 5.08 20.19
C VAL A 326 0.01 4.72 21.45
N GLU A 327 -0.60 4.75 22.63
CA GLU A 327 0.01 4.31 23.89
C GLU A 327 0.28 2.79 23.88
N ARG A 328 -0.63 2.00 23.27
CA ARG A 328 -0.42 0.55 23.11
C ARG A 328 0.73 0.28 22.15
N GLU A 329 0.80 1.01 21.03
CA GLU A 329 1.92 0.93 20.08
C GLU A 329 3.27 1.24 20.76
N PHE A 330 3.33 2.31 21.57
CA PHE A 330 4.52 2.67 22.33
C PHE A 330 4.92 1.56 23.30
N ARG A 331 3.95 1.03 24.07
CA ARG A 331 4.18 -0.04 25.06
C ARG A 331 4.77 -1.30 24.41
N ILE A 332 4.16 -1.77 23.33
CA ILE A 332 4.60 -3.00 22.65
C ILE A 332 5.99 -2.81 22.03
N MET A 333 6.24 -1.72 21.31
CA MET A 333 7.55 -1.47 20.70
C MET A 333 8.67 -1.35 21.74
N LYS A 334 8.40 -0.69 22.88
CA LYS A 334 9.38 -0.61 23.98
C LYS A 334 9.75 -2.00 24.52
N ALA A 335 8.75 -2.84 24.76
CA ALA A 335 8.94 -4.19 25.25
C ALA A 335 9.70 -5.07 24.24
N LEU A 336 9.31 -5.00 22.96
CA LEU A 336 9.91 -5.76 21.88
C LEU A 336 11.37 -5.37 21.61
N LYS A 337 11.70 -4.07 21.65
CA LYS A 337 13.09 -3.59 21.54
C LYS A 337 13.96 -4.17 22.64
N ASN A 338 13.47 -4.22 23.88
CA ASN A 338 14.18 -4.79 25.01
C ASN A 338 14.35 -6.31 24.89
N ALA A 339 13.40 -7.00 24.25
CA ALA A 339 13.51 -8.42 23.89
C ALA A 339 14.38 -8.67 22.63
N GLY A 340 14.97 -7.62 22.06
CA GLY A 340 15.87 -7.68 20.90
C GLY A 340 15.16 -7.78 19.56
N VAL A 341 13.83 -7.70 19.48
CA VAL A 341 13.12 -7.63 18.20
C VAL A 341 13.50 -6.33 17.48
N PRO A 342 13.80 -6.36 16.17
CA PRO A 342 14.14 -5.16 15.43
C PRO A 342 12.89 -4.30 15.25
N VAL A 343 12.70 -3.35 16.15
CA VAL A 343 11.68 -2.27 16.07
C VAL A 343 12.38 -0.93 16.28
N PRO A 344 11.78 0.20 15.86
CA PRO A 344 12.33 1.50 16.20
C PRO A 344 12.38 1.69 17.71
N LYS A 345 13.48 2.22 18.22
CA LYS A 345 13.60 2.66 19.62
C LYS A 345 12.63 3.81 19.85
N VAL A 346 11.60 3.55 20.65
CA VAL A 346 10.75 4.63 21.16
C VAL A 346 11.52 5.46 22.18
N LEU A 347 11.38 6.79 22.08
CA LEU A 347 12.10 7.75 22.91
C LEU A 347 11.22 8.22 24.08
N ASP A 348 10.01 8.69 23.79
CA ASP A 348 9.08 9.19 24.80
C ASP A 348 7.62 9.13 24.33
N LEU A 349 6.70 9.06 25.29
CA LEU A 349 5.25 9.10 25.10
C LEU A 349 4.70 10.35 25.80
N CYS A 350 4.07 11.24 25.04
CA CYS A 350 3.44 12.44 25.55
C CYS A 350 1.90 12.33 25.45
N GLU A 351 1.26 12.19 26.60
CA GLU A 351 -0.22 12.20 26.71
C GLU A 351 -0.80 13.61 26.84
N ASP A 352 0.05 14.63 27.03
CA ASP A 352 -0.36 16.02 27.08
C ASP A 352 -0.73 16.56 25.68
N SER A 353 -2.03 16.55 25.40
CA SER A 353 -2.60 17.06 24.15
C SER A 353 -2.32 18.55 23.92
N ARG A 354 -1.88 19.33 24.91
CA ARG A 354 -1.57 20.76 24.74
C ARG A 354 -0.32 21.00 23.88
N ILE A 355 0.54 19.99 23.70
CA ILE A 355 1.80 20.14 22.95
C ILE A 355 1.55 20.12 21.43
N VAL A 356 0.88 19.08 20.91
CA VAL A 356 0.61 18.92 19.47
C VAL A 356 -0.86 18.69 19.11
N GLY A 357 -1.78 18.95 20.05
CA GLY A 357 -3.23 18.82 19.88
C GLY A 357 -3.80 17.45 20.27
N THR A 358 -2.98 16.40 20.29
CA THR A 358 -3.39 15.03 20.61
C THR A 358 -2.23 14.25 21.24
N PRO A 359 -2.47 13.16 21.99
CA PRO A 359 -1.41 12.27 22.46
C PRO A 359 -0.55 11.74 21.31
N PHE A 360 0.75 11.59 21.57
CA PHE A 360 1.73 11.16 20.58
C PHE A 360 2.92 10.49 21.23
N TYR A 361 3.68 9.72 20.46
CA TYR A 361 5.01 9.28 20.86
C TYR A 361 6.04 9.66 19.81
N VAL A 362 7.30 9.72 20.26
CA VAL A 362 8.47 9.96 19.42
C VAL A 362 9.35 8.72 19.43
N MET A 363 9.89 8.36 18.28
CA MET A 363 10.82 7.24 18.11
C MET A 363 12.00 7.61 17.21
N GLU A 364 13.03 6.77 17.21
CA GLU A 364 14.17 6.92 16.31
C GLU A 364 13.73 6.83 14.84
N TYR A 365 14.37 7.63 13.98
CA TYR A 365 14.23 7.45 12.54
C TYR A 365 15.19 6.35 12.06
N CYS A 366 14.63 5.24 11.56
CA CYS A 366 15.40 4.15 10.95
C CYS A 366 15.55 4.41 9.44
N SER A 367 16.76 4.73 8.99
CA SER A 367 17.05 4.91 7.57
C SER A 367 17.18 3.55 6.85
N GLY A 368 16.08 3.07 6.28
CA GLY A 368 16.02 1.78 5.57
C GLY A 368 15.21 1.81 4.27
N LEU A 369 15.15 0.66 3.59
CA LEU A 369 14.36 0.43 2.38
C LEU A 369 13.05 -0.29 2.74
N THR A 370 11.97 0.08 2.06
CA THR A 370 10.68 -0.62 2.14
C THR A 370 10.34 -1.21 0.78
N TYR A 371 9.93 -2.48 0.76
CA TYR A 371 9.51 -3.15 -0.47
C TYR A 371 7.99 -3.28 -0.53
N LYS A 372 7.35 -2.52 -1.42
CA LYS A 372 5.89 -2.60 -1.67
C LYS A 372 5.49 -3.75 -2.57
N ASP A 373 6.34 -4.07 -3.53
CA ASP A 373 6.12 -5.17 -4.47
C ASP A 373 6.75 -6.46 -3.91
N PRO A 374 5.96 -7.50 -3.59
CA PRO A 374 6.48 -8.75 -3.05
C PRO A 374 7.34 -9.53 -4.03
N SER A 375 7.31 -9.20 -5.33
CA SER A 375 8.17 -9.82 -6.36
C SER A 375 9.61 -9.30 -6.32
N LEU A 376 9.89 -8.23 -5.56
CA LEU A 376 11.21 -7.64 -5.36
C LEU A 376 11.92 -7.39 -6.72
N PRO A 377 11.38 -6.50 -7.56
CA PRO A 377 11.94 -6.23 -8.88
C PRO A 377 13.36 -5.63 -8.76
N GLY A 378 14.25 -6.03 -9.69
CA GLY A 378 15.63 -5.57 -9.72
C GLY A 378 16.60 -6.29 -8.76
N LEU A 379 16.12 -7.23 -7.94
CA LEU A 379 16.98 -8.09 -7.12
C LEU A 379 17.25 -9.45 -7.80
N GLU A 380 18.40 -10.02 -7.51
CA GLU A 380 18.75 -11.38 -7.93
C GLU A 380 17.98 -12.44 -7.13
N PRO A 381 17.73 -13.66 -7.67
CA PRO A 381 16.97 -14.69 -6.97
C PRO A 381 17.49 -15.03 -5.56
N SER A 382 18.81 -15.09 -5.37
CA SER A 382 19.42 -15.33 -4.06
C SER A 382 19.16 -14.20 -3.05
N GLN A 383 19.09 -12.95 -3.52
CA GLN A 383 18.75 -11.80 -2.68
C GLN A 383 17.27 -11.84 -2.28
N ARG A 384 16.37 -12.20 -3.21
CA ARG A 384 14.95 -12.39 -2.89
C ARG A 384 14.77 -13.45 -1.80
N GLN A 385 15.42 -14.60 -1.96
CA GLN A 385 15.40 -15.66 -0.96
C GLN A 385 15.91 -15.18 0.40
N ALA A 386 17.01 -14.41 0.42
CA ALA A 386 17.56 -13.83 1.65
C ALA A 386 16.58 -12.88 2.35
N ILE A 387 15.88 -12.03 1.59
CA ILE A 387 14.87 -11.09 2.11
C ILE A 387 13.69 -11.85 2.76
N TYR A 388 13.13 -12.85 2.07
CA TYR A 388 12.04 -13.67 2.64
C TYR A 388 12.51 -14.49 3.86
N THR A 389 13.76 -14.95 3.87
CA THR A 389 14.36 -15.63 5.03
C THR A 389 14.50 -14.66 6.21
N ALA A 390 14.96 -13.43 5.99
CA ALA A 390 15.09 -12.41 7.01
C ALA A 390 13.72 -12.02 7.59
N MET A 391 12.73 -11.81 6.72
CA MET A 391 11.33 -11.58 7.10
C MET A 391 10.81 -12.69 8.01
N ASN A 392 11.01 -13.96 7.63
CA ASN A 392 10.58 -15.11 8.43
C ASN A 392 11.27 -15.18 9.81
N ARG A 393 12.58 -14.95 9.86
CA ARG A 393 13.36 -14.93 11.11
C ARG A 393 12.87 -13.86 12.08
N VAL A 394 12.52 -12.68 11.58
CA VAL A 394 11.97 -11.61 12.42
C VAL A 394 10.59 -11.99 12.96
N LEU A 395 9.74 -12.60 12.15
CA LEU A 395 8.44 -13.10 12.61
C LEU A 395 8.60 -14.13 13.73
N CYS A 396 9.52 -15.09 13.56
CA CYS A 396 9.87 -16.06 14.61
C CYS A 396 10.35 -15.36 15.88
N LYS A 397 11.15 -14.30 15.75
CA LYS A 397 11.65 -13.52 16.89
C LYS A 397 10.53 -12.84 17.66
N ILE A 398 9.53 -12.28 16.96
CA ILE A 398 8.33 -11.71 17.58
C ILE A 398 7.56 -12.78 18.34
N HIS A 399 7.33 -13.93 17.71
CA HIS A 399 6.55 -15.02 18.30
C HIS A 399 7.28 -15.78 19.43
N SER A 400 8.59 -15.57 19.57
CA SER A 400 9.42 -16.16 20.63
C SER A 400 9.59 -15.24 21.85
N VAL A 401 8.98 -14.06 21.86
CA VAL A 401 9.05 -13.13 22.99
C VAL A 401 8.40 -13.74 24.24
N ASP A 402 9.16 -13.77 25.34
CA ASP A 402 8.64 -14.14 26.65
C ASP A 402 7.74 -13.02 27.19
N LEU A 403 6.43 -13.30 27.23
CA LEU A 403 5.41 -12.35 27.66
C LEU A 403 5.61 -11.89 29.11
N LYS A 404 6.08 -12.78 29.99
CA LYS A 404 6.27 -12.49 31.41
C LYS A 404 7.52 -11.63 31.61
N ALA A 405 8.63 -12.02 31.00
CA ALA A 405 9.88 -11.26 31.09
C ALA A 405 9.76 -9.85 30.50
N THR A 406 8.86 -9.66 29.52
CA THR A 406 8.60 -8.36 28.90
C THR A 406 7.45 -7.57 29.51
N GLY A 407 6.72 -8.13 30.49
CA GLY A 407 5.56 -7.47 31.10
C GLY A 407 4.40 -7.23 30.12
N LEU A 408 4.21 -8.15 29.18
CA LEU A 408 3.16 -8.13 28.15
C LEU A 408 2.01 -9.11 28.43
N GLU A 409 1.98 -9.77 29.59
CA GLU A 409 0.94 -10.75 29.94
C GLU A 409 -0.49 -10.15 29.90
N ASP A 410 -0.66 -8.87 30.22
CA ASP A 410 -1.93 -8.14 30.18
C ASP A 410 -2.15 -7.36 28.87
N TYR A 411 -1.29 -7.52 27.87
CA TYR A 411 -1.39 -6.77 26.61
C TYR A 411 -2.66 -7.12 25.80
N GLY A 412 -3.14 -8.35 25.94
CA GLY A 412 -4.32 -8.88 25.24
C GLY A 412 -4.96 -10.03 26.01
N LYS A 413 -6.05 -10.58 25.48
CA LYS A 413 -6.73 -11.73 26.07
C LYS A 413 -5.98 -13.03 25.75
N HIS A 414 -5.83 -13.90 26.76
CA HIS A 414 -5.25 -15.24 26.61
C HIS A 414 -6.27 -16.25 26.07
N GLY A 415 -5.78 -17.32 25.42
CA GLY A 415 -6.59 -18.43 24.89
C GLY A 415 -7.56 -18.00 23.78
N ASP A 416 -8.28 -18.94 23.16
CA ASP A 416 -9.41 -18.76 22.22
C ASP A 416 -9.29 -17.62 21.20
N TYR A 417 -8.08 -17.29 20.77
CA TYR A 417 -7.82 -16.15 19.91
C TYR A 417 -8.55 -16.31 18.58
N ILE A 418 -8.38 -17.47 17.93
CA ILE A 418 -8.99 -17.75 16.64
C ILE A 418 -10.52 -17.71 16.74
N THR A 419 -11.09 -18.35 17.76
CA THR A 419 -12.54 -18.34 18.02
C THR A 419 -13.07 -16.91 18.14
N ARG A 420 -12.43 -16.06 18.95
CA ARG A 420 -12.84 -14.66 19.12
C ARG A 420 -12.72 -13.86 17.83
N GLN A 421 -11.65 -14.07 17.07
CA GLN A 421 -11.44 -13.35 15.82
C GLN A 421 -12.48 -13.76 14.77
N VAL A 422 -12.76 -15.06 14.61
CA VAL A 422 -13.82 -15.56 13.71
C VAL A 422 -15.15 -14.89 14.06
N GLN A 423 -15.57 -14.93 15.33
CA GLN A 423 -16.83 -14.31 15.75
C GLN A 423 -16.85 -12.79 15.53
N THR A 424 -15.73 -12.12 15.77
CA THR A 424 -15.60 -10.68 15.55
C THR A 424 -15.79 -10.32 14.08
N TRP A 425 -15.13 -11.05 13.18
CA TRP A 425 -15.21 -10.78 11.75
C TRP A 425 -16.54 -11.19 11.12
N ILE A 426 -17.18 -12.26 11.61
CA ILE A 426 -18.58 -12.59 11.28
C ILE A 426 -19.50 -11.40 11.62
N LYS A 427 -19.40 -10.89 12.86
CA LYS A 427 -20.22 -9.75 13.31
C LYS A 427 -19.96 -8.50 12.47
N GLN A 428 -18.71 -8.20 12.15
CA GLN A 428 -18.33 -7.06 11.31
C GLN A 428 -18.86 -7.19 9.88
N TYR A 429 -18.74 -8.38 9.27
CA TYR A 429 -19.28 -8.63 7.93
C TYR A 429 -20.80 -8.43 7.92
N ARG A 430 -21.53 -9.08 8.85
CA ARG A 430 -22.99 -8.94 8.96
C ARG A 430 -23.44 -7.49 9.15
N ALA A 431 -22.71 -6.71 9.94
CA ALA A 431 -23.01 -5.29 10.14
C ALA A 431 -22.78 -4.42 8.89
N THR A 432 -21.96 -4.89 7.95
CA THR A 432 -21.56 -4.13 6.76
C THR A 432 -21.99 -4.78 5.45
N GLU A 433 -22.81 -5.84 5.52
CA GLU A 433 -23.29 -6.57 4.35
C GLU A 433 -24.07 -5.65 3.40
N THR A 434 -23.78 -5.79 2.10
CA THR A 434 -24.42 -5.03 1.01
C THR A 434 -25.19 -5.92 0.07
N SER A 435 -24.74 -7.17 -0.08
CA SER A 435 -25.30 -8.20 -0.93
C SER A 435 -24.80 -9.55 -0.44
N THR A 436 -25.59 -10.60 -0.64
CA THR A 436 -25.20 -11.95 -0.26
C THR A 436 -24.07 -12.45 -1.15
N ILE A 437 -22.96 -12.89 -0.54
CA ILE A 437 -21.82 -13.51 -1.21
C ILE A 437 -21.80 -14.99 -0.82
N PRO A 438 -22.14 -15.93 -1.72
CA PRO A 438 -22.32 -17.34 -1.37
C PRO A 438 -21.10 -17.98 -0.69
N ALA A 439 -19.88 -17.63 -1.10
CA ALA A 439 -18.67 -18.14 -0.46
C ALA A 439 -18.51 -17.62 0.98
N MET A 440 -18.91 -16.37 1.24
CA MET A 440 -18.86 -15.79 2.57
C MET A 440 -19.87 -16.45 3.51
N GLU A 441 -21.08 -16.73 3.04
CA GLU A 441 -22.09 -17.48 3.81
C GLU A 441 -21.55 -18.85 4.26
N ARG A 442 -20.97 -19.60 3.31
CA ARG A 442 -20.37 -20.90 3.62
C ARG A 442 -19.20 -20.80 4.60
N LEU A 443 -18.38 -19.76 4.51
CA LEU A 443 -17.29 -19.53 5.47
C LEU A 443 -17.80 -19.17 6.86
N ILE A 444 -18.87 -18.38 6.96
CA ILE A 444 -19.51 -18.00 8.23
C ILE A 444 -20.03 -19.25 8.96
N GLU A 445 -20.53 -20.24 8.23
CA GLU A 445 -20.95 -21.53 8.78
C GLU A 445 -19.76 -22.45 9.07
N TRP A 446 -18.78 -22.52 8.16
CA TRP A 446 -17.69 -23.49 8.23
C TRP A 446 -16.64 -23.16 9.29
N LEU A 447 -16.20 -21.90 9.38
CA LEU A 447 -15.10 -21.49 10.26
C LEU A 447 -15.35 -21.81 11.76
N PRO A 448 -16.54 -21.54 12.33
CA PRO A 448 -16.83 -21.90 13.72
C PRO A 448 -16.77 -23.41 14.01
N LEU A 449 -17.03 -24.26 13.00
CA LEU A 449 -17.08 -25.71 13.14
C LEU A 449 -15.70 -26.38 12.99
N HIS A 450 -14.71 -25.68 12.45
CA HIS A 450 -13.40 -26.23 12.08
C HIS A 450 -12.24 -25.55 12.82
N LEU A 451 -12.52 -24.96 13.99
CA LEU A 451 -11.52 -24.27 14.80
C LEU A 451 -10.34 -25.18 15.16
N PRO A 452 -9.08 -24.69 15.10
CA PRO A 452 -7.90 -25.44 15.55
C PRO A 452 -8.01 -25.82 17.03
N SER A 453 -7.71 -27.09 17.34
CA SER A 453 -7.78 -27.65 18.69
C SER A 453 -6.65 -27.18 19.61
N GLN A 454 -5.50 -26.80 19.05
CA GLN A 454 -4.34 -26.29 19.79
C GLN A 454 -4.04 -24.87 19.34
N GLN A 455 -3.95 -23.94 20.29
CA GLN A 455 -3.58 -22.55 20.06
C GLN A 455 -2.48 -22.15 21.03
N ARG A 456 -1.46 -21.46 20.52
CA ARG A 456 -0.43 -20.82 21.35
C ARG A 456 -0.86 -19.37 21.60
N THR A 457 -0.36 -18.78 22.68
CA THR A 457 -0.53 -17.35 22.94
C THR A 457 0.83 -16.68 22.87
N THR A 458 1.07 -15.92 21.81
CA THR A 458 2.29 -15.12 21.61
C THR A 458 1.90 -13.67 21.32
N VAL A 459 2.88 -12.77 21.26
CA VAL A 459 2.65 -11.50 20.58
C VAL A 459 2.32 -11.82 19.12
N VAL A 460 1.26 -11.22 18.59
CA VAL A 460 0.94 -11.19 17.16
C VAL A 460 0.92 -9.74 16.70
N HIS A 461 1.56 -9.48 15.57
CA HIS A 461 1.59 -8.20 14.90
C HIS A 461 0.21 -7.83 14.32
N GLY A 462 -0.50 -8.81 13.74
CA GLY A 462 -1.84 -8.64 13.18
C GLY A 462 -1.89 -8.10 11.74
N ASP A 463 -0.84 -7.41 11.29
CA ASP A 463 -0.64 -6.96 9.89
C ASP A 463 0.82 -7.20 9.41
N PHE A 464 1.36 -8.41 9.64
CA PHE A 464 2.77 -8.70 9.30
C PHE A 464 2.93 -8.96 7.80
N ARG A 465 3.51 -7.99 7.08
CA ARG A 465 3.71 -8.02 5.62
C ARG A 465 4.99 -7.29 5.23
N LEU A 466 5.49 -7.58 4.02
CA LEU A 466 6.82 -7.17 3.56
C LEU A 466 7.04 -5.65 3.59
N ASP A 467 6.02 -4.86 3.27
CA ASP A 467 6.07 -3.40 3.24
C ASP A 467 5.91 -2.74 4.62
N ASN A 468 5.62 -3.52 5.66
CA ASN A 468 5.73 -3.09 7.05
C ASN A 468 7.14 -3.36 7.64
N LEU A 469 8.09 -3.79 6.80
CA LEU A 469 9.49 -4.01 7.20
C LEU A 469 10.41 -2.97 6.57
N LEU A 470 11.34 -2.46 7.37
CA LEU A 470 12.47 -1.67 6.92
C LEU A 470 13.71 -2.57 6.82
N PHE A 471 14.31 -2.62 5.64
CA PHE A 471 15.52 -3.37 5.37
C PHE A 471 16.75 -2.47 5.33
N HIS A 472 17.90 -3.02 5.71
CA HIS A 472 19.18 -2.36 5.56
C HIS A 472 19.53 -2.25 4.07
N PRO A 473 20.01 -1.09 3.59
CA PRO A 473 20.26 -0.88 2.15
C PRO A 473 21.30 -1.81 1.53
N GLU A 474 22.18 -2.42 2.34
CA GLU A 474 23.33 -3.20 1.85
C GLU A 474 23.35 -4.66 2.34
N THR A 475 22.68 -4.99 3.45
CA THR A 475 22.88 -6.29 4.14
C THR A 475 21.65 -7.21 4.13
N ASN A 476 20.55 -6.83 3.47
CA ASN A 476 19.27 -7.56 3.43
C ASN A 476 18.66 -7.85 4.83
N GLU A 477 19.18 -7.22 5.88
CA GLU A 477 18.72 -7.39 7.26
C GLU A 477 17.50 -6.50 7.52
N VAL A 478 16.56 -6.97 8.33
CA VAL A 478 15.44 -6.15 8.79
C VAL A 478 15.92 -5.25 9.94
N LEU A 479 15.90 -3.95 9.71
CA LEU A 479 16.21 -2.91 10.70
C LEU A 479 15.05 -2.66 11.66
N ALA A 480 13.82 -2.69 11.15
CA ALA A 480 12.64 -2.38 11.94
C ALA A 480 11.36 -3.01 11.38
N VAL A 481 10.51 -3.50 12.26
CA VAL A 481 9.10 -3.84 12.01
C VAL A 481 8.23 -2.65 12.40
N LEU A 482 7.38 -2.21 11.48
CA LEU A 482 6.52 -1.04 11.61
C LEU A 482 5.04 -1.43 11.75
N ASP A 483 4.23 -0.45 12.16
CA ASP A 483 2.76 -0.53 12.18
C ASP A 483 2.13 -1.54 13.14
N TRP A 484 2.40 -1.35 14.43
CA TRP A 484 1.92 -2.21 15.52
C TRP A 484 0.48 -1.94 15.96
N GLU A 485 -0.32 -1.22 15.17
CA GLU A 485 -1.67 -0.76 15.58
C GLU A 485 -2.67 -1.90 15.81
N LEU A 486 -2.52 -3.02 15.10
CA LEU A 486 -3.38 -4.20 15.22
C LEU A 486 -2.82 -5.27 16.17
N SER A 487 -1.70 -4.98 16.83
CA SER A 487 -1.00 -5.99 17.62
C SER A 487 -1.73 -6.37 18.90
N THR A 488 -1.66 -7.65 19.25
CA THR A 488 -2.33 -8.22 20.41
C THR A 488 -1.62 -9.50 20.87
N LEU A 489 -2.21 -10.21 21.83
CA LEU A 489 -1.85 -11.59 22.14
C LEU A 489 -2.76 -12.55 21.36
N GLY A 490 -2.17 -13.54 20.71
CA GLY A 490 -2.92 -14.45 19.85
C GLY A 490 -2.13 -15.66 19.36
N ASP A 491 -2.76 -16.41 18.47
CA ASP A 491 -2.14 -17.56 17.81
C ASP A 491 -1.17 -17.08 16.72
N PRO A 492 0.14 -17.40 16.83
CA PRO A 492 1.14 -16.95 15.87
C PRO A 492 0.88 -17.41 14.43
N LEU A 493 0.18 -18.54 14.23
CA LEU A 493 -0.08 -19.04 12.88
C LEU A 493 -1.02 -18.14 12.09
N ALA A 494 -1.82 -17.31 12.75
CA ALA A 494 -2.62 -16.29 12.07
C ALA A 494 -1.74 -15.24 11.38
N ASP A 495 -0.63 -14.82 12.01
CA ASP A 495 0.32 -13.88 11.39
C ASP A 495 1.10 -14.55 10.25
N VAL A 496 1.48 -15.82 10.41
CA VAL A 496 2.19 -16.55 9.34
C VAL A 496 1.31 -16.69 8.11
N ALA A 497 0.04 -17.11 8.28
CA ALA A 497 -0.90 -17.21 7.17
C ALA A 497 -1.19 -15.85 6.53
N TYR A 498 -1.34 -14.79 7.34
CA TYR A 498 -1.52 -13.44 6.85
C TYR A 498 -0.32 -12.96 6.00
N SER A 499 0.90 -13.29 6.42
CA SER A 499 2.12 -12.96 5.68
C SER A 499 2.23 -13.65 4.32
N CYS A 500 1.53 -14.78 4.13
CA CYS A 500 1.49 -15.56 2.90
C CYS A 500 0.35 -15.14 1.95
N LEU A 501 -0.48 -14.16 2.29
CA LEU A 501 -1.64 -13.79 1.45
C LEU A 501 -1.20 -13.36 0.05
N ALA A 502 -0.11 -12.59 -0.06
CA ALA A 502 0.40 -12.09 -1.33
C ALA A 502 0.74 -13.23 -2.32
N HIS A 503 1.13 -14.42 -1.84
CA HIS A 503 1.43 -15.58 -2.68
C HIS A 503 0.28 -16.05 -3.56
N TYR A 504 -0.97 -15.76 -3.18
CA TYR A 504 -2.15 -16.22 -3.89
C TYR A 504 -2.95 -15.08 -4.55
N LEU A 505 -2.47 -13.83 -4.44
CA LEU A 505 -3.07 -12.68 -5.11
C LEU A 505 -2.40 -12.45 -6.48
N PRO A 506 -3.12 -11.98 -7.51
CA PRO A 506 -2.51 -11.59 -8.77
C PRO A 506 -1.50 -10.44 -8.61
N SER A 507 -0.46 -10.38 -9.43
CA SER A 507 0.51 -9.28 -9.47
C SER A 507 -0.13 -7.91 -9.71
N SER A 508 -1.24 -7.88 -10.45
CA SER A 508 -2.04 -6.69 -10.75
C SER A 508 -3.11 -6.34 -9.70
N PHE A 509 -3.12 -7.02 -8.55
CA PHE A 509 -4.18 -6.86 -7.57
C PHE A 509 -4.26 -5.41 -7.03
N PRO A 510 -5.43 -4.74 -7.08
CA PRO A 510 -5.50 -3.27 -6.92
C PRO A 510 -5.10 -2.70 -5.55
N ILE A 511 -5.13 -3.52 -4.50
CA ILE A 511 -4.82 -3.08 -3.13
C ILE A 511 -3.33 -3.21 -2.83
N GLN A 512 -2.77 -4.38 -3.15
CA GLN A 512 -1.35 -4.67 -3.04
C GLN A 512 -0.99 -5.67 -4.14
N PRO A 513 0.14 -5.52 -4.83
CA PRO A 513 0.59 -6.52 -5.78
C PRO A 513 0.76 -7.88 -5.10
N GLY A 514 0.43 -8.95 -5.80
CA GLY A 514 0.64 -10.33 -5.35
C GLY A 514 1.65 -11.11 -6.20
N LEU A 515 1.68 -12.42 -6.03
CA LEU A 515 2.60 -13.35 -6.70
C LEU A 515 1.90 -14.56 -7.36
N GLY A 516 0.57 -14.63 -7.33
CA GLY A 516 -0.19 -15.82 -7.74
C GLY A 516 -0.06 -16.18 -9.23
N ASP A 517 0.37 -15.23 -10.06
CA ASP A 517 0.67 -15.37 -11.48
C ASP A 517 2.19 -15.39 -11.79
N CYS A 518 3.04 -15.37 -10.76
CA CYS A 518 4.50 -15.36 -10.91
C CYS A 518 5.10 -16.77 -10.81
N ASP A 519 6.20 -17.01 -11.53
CA ASP A 519 7.03 -18.20 -11.35
C ASP A 519 7.98 -18.01 -10.16
N LEU A 520 7.54 -18.45 -8.97
CA LEU A 520 8.28 -18.30 -7.71
C LEU A 520 9.65 -18.98 -7.75
N THR A 521 9.76 -20.12 -8.42
CA THR A 521 11.01 -20.88 -8.54
C THR A 521 12.04 -20.06 -9.31
N LYS A 522 11.64 -19.49 -10.46
CA LYS A 522 12.50 -18.62 -11.26
C LYS A 522 12.87 -17.33 -10.53
N LEU A 523 11.95 -16.80 -9.72
CA LEU A 523 12.21 -15.60 -8.93
C LEU A 523 13.11 -15.87 -7.71
N GLY A 524 13.26 -17.12 -7.25
CA GLY A 524 13.94 -17.45 -6.00
C GLY A 524 13.15 -17.04 -4.75
N ILE A 525 11.82 -16.96 -4.88
CA ILE A 525 10.91 -16.65 -3.77
C ILE A 525 10.34 -17.97 -3.24
N PRO A 526 10.36 -18.24 -1.91
CA PRO A 526 9.76 -19.46 -1.38
C PRO A 526 8.25 -19.45 -1.60
N THR A 527 7.69 -20.61 -1.93
CA THR A 527 6.24 -20.85 -1.88
C THR A 527 5.69 -20.60 -0.47
N ALA A 528 4.38 -20.38 -0.34
CA ALA A 528 3.77 -20.17 0.97
C ALA A 528 3.97 -21.39 1.89
N GLU A 529 3.94 -22.60 1.33
CA GLU A 529 4.19 -23.85 2.04
C GLU A 529 5.66 -23.99 2.48
N GLU A 530 6.62 -23.59 1.64
CA GLU A 530 8.04 -23.54 2.02
C GLU A 530 8.30 -22.47 3.09
N TYR A 531 7.67 -21.31 2.96
CA TYR A 531 7.77 -20.22 3.95
C TYR A 531 7.21 -20.64 5.31
N PHE A 532 6.07 -21.34 5.32
CA PHE A 532 5.48 -21.94 6.53
C PHE A 532 6.38 -23.02 7.13
N ARG A 533 6.95 -23.92 6.31
CA ARG A 533 7.92 -24.93 6.79
C ARG A 533 9.17 -24.30 7.38
N MET A 534 9.68 -23.23 6.76
CA MET A 534 10.81 -22.46 7.27
C MET A 534 10.49 -21.83 8.64
N TYR A 535 9.28 -21.28 8.80
CA TYR A 535 8.80 -20.79 10.10
C TYR A 535 8.80 -21.90 11.17
N CYS A 536 8.23 -23.06 10.84
CA CYS A 536 8.15 -24.20 11.75
C CYS A 536 9.55 -24.67 12.18
N LEU A 537 10.49 -24.75 11.23
CA LEU A 537 11.88 -25.12 11.49
C LEU A 537 12.57 -24.13 12.43
N HIS A 538 12.46 -22.82 12.17
CA HIS A 538 13.07 -21.78 13.01
C HIS A 538 12.47 -21.73 14.43
N MET A 539 11.16 -22.01 14.56
CA MET A 539 10.47 -22.05 15.85
C MET A 539 10.64 -23.38 16.59
N GLY A 540 11.24 -24.39 15.97
CA GLY A 540 11.38 -25.73 16.54
C GLY A 540 10.05 -26.44 16.80
N ILE A 541 9.03 -26.17 15.96
CA ILE A 541 7.69 -26.76 16.09
C ILE A 541 7.35 -27.63 14.87
N PRO A 542 6.54 -28.69 15.05
CA PRO A 542 6.03 -29.45 13.92
C PRO A 542 5.07 -28.60 13.07
N PRO A 543 5.06 -28.76 11.74
CA PRO A 543 4.02 -28.18 10.90
C PRO A 543 2.63 -28.68 11.31
N THR A 544 1.68 -27.76 11.48
CA THR A 544 0.28 -28.12 11.72
C THR A 544 -0.39 -28.66 10.46
N GLU A 545 -1.31 -29.60 10.64
CA GLU A 545 -2.09 -30.15 9.53
C GLU A 545 -3.23 -29.20 9.11
N ASN A 546 -3.70 -28.32 10.01
CA ASN A 546 -4.80 -27.37 9.75
C ASN A 546 -4.32 -26.09 9.04
N TRP A 547 -3.24 -26.14 8.26
CA TRP A 547 -2.67 -24.95 7.60
C TRP A 547 -3.69 -24.23 6.71
N ASN A 548 -4.52 -24.97 5.97
CA ASN A 548 -5.52 -24.35 5.09
C ASN A 548 -6.63 -23.63 5.87
N PHE A 549 -6.93 -24.04 7.10
CA PHE A 549 -7.83 -23.29 7.97
C PHE A 549 -7.30 -21.87 8.21
N TYR A 550 -6.02 -21.72 8.56
CA TYR A 550 -5.43 -20.39 8.83
C TYR A 550 -5.40 -19.52 7.57
N MET A 551 -5.16 -20.11 6.40
CA MET A 551 -5.26 -19.40 5.11
C MET A 551 -6.71 -18.97 4.81
N ALA A 552 -7.69 -19.88 4.95
CA ALA A 552 -9.11 -19.59 4.77
C ALA A 552 -9.56 -18.47 5.71
N PHE A 553 -9.19 -18.55 7.00
CA PHE A 553 -9.47 -17.53 8.00
C PHE A 553 -8.84 -16.16 7.65
N SER A 554 -7.60 -16.16 7.15
CA SER A 554 -6.90 -14.91 6.79
C SER A 554 -7.57 -14.21 5.59
N PHE A 555 -7.94 -14.95 4.55
CA PHE A 555 -8.69 -14.41 3.42
C PHE A 555 -10.12 -13.98 3.81
N PHE A 556 -10.80 -14.75 4.67
CA PHE A 556 -12.10 -14.39 5.24
C PHE A 556 -12.05 -13.05 5.99
N ARG A 557 -11.01 -12.86 6.82
CA ARG A 557 -10.77 -11.60 7.52
C ARG A 557 -10.60 -10.43 6.55
N ILE A 558 -9.81 -10.59 5.49
CA ILE A 558 -9.63 -9.54 4.48
C ILE A 558 -10.95 -9.25 3.75
N ALA A 559 -11.71 -10.28 3.37
CA ALA A 559 -13.02 -10.10 2.75
C ALA A 559 -13.95 -9.26 3.65
N ALA A 560 -14.04 -9.57 4.96
CA ALA A 560 -14.83 -8.78 5.90
C ALA A 560 -14.36 -7.31 6.01
N ILE A 561 -13.05 -7.04 5.98
CA ILE A 561 -12.50 -5.68 5.98
C ILE A 561 -12.90 -4.92 4.70
N LEU A 562 -12.78 -5.56 3.54
CA LEU A 562 -13.13 -4.97 2.24
C LEU A 562 -14.63 -4.70 2.13
N GLN A 563 -15.48 -5.58 2.67
CA GLN A 563 -16.92 -5.35 2.78
C GLN A 563 -17.21 -4.08 3.57
N GLY A 564 -16.53 -3.87 4.71
CA GLY A 564 -16.68 -2.66 5.51
C GLY A 564 -16.24 -1.39 4.78
N VAL A 565 -15.16 -1.45 4.01
CA VAL A 565 -14.70 -0.34 3.16
C VAL A 565 -15.73 -0.04 2.08
N TYR A 566 -16.24 -1.08 1.41
CA TYR A 566 -17.24 -0.96 0.36
C TYR A 566 -18.56 -0.36 0.88
N LYS A 567 -19.03 -0.81 2.05
CA LYS A 567 -20.21 -0.22 2.69
C LYS A 567 -20.03 1.27 2.93
N ARG A 568 -18.87 1.68 3.44
CA ARG A 568 -18.55 3.10 3.70
C ARG A 568 -18.48 3.94 2.42
N SER A 569 -18.01 3.38 1.31
CA SER A 569 -18.01 4.11 0.04
C SER A 569 -19.41 4.31 -0.52
N LEU A 570 -20.28 3.31 -0.41
CA LEU A 570 -21.69 3.45 -0.80
C LEU A 570 -22.42 4.53 0.00
N THR A 571 -22.05 4.72 1.26
CA THR A 571 -22.61 5.78 2.13
C THR A 571 -21.89 7.12 2.02
N GLY A 572 -20.97 7.29 1.05
CA GLY A 572 -20.24 8.54 0.82
C GLY A 572 -19.18 8.89 1.87
N GLN A 573 -18.83 7.95 2.75
CA GLN A 573 -17.83 8.14 3.83
C GLN A 573 -16.40 7.75 3.39
N ALA A 574 -16.23 7.12 2.23
CA ALA A 574 -14.94 6.80 1.65
C ALA A 574 -14.92 7.20 0.16
N SER A 575 -14.12 8.22 -0.18
CA SER A 575 -14.03 8.79 -1.54
C SER A 575 -12.70 8.42 -2.23
N SER A 576 -12.48 7.13 -2.52
CA SER A 576 -11.33 6.70 -3.34
C SER A 576 -11.77 5.77 -4.47
N ALA A 577 -11.08 5.82 -5.61
CA ALA A 577 -11.37 4.99 -6.78
C ALA A 577 -11.33 3.47 -6.47
N THR A 578 -10.49 3.05 -5.51
CA THR A 578 -10.40 1.67 -5.01
C THR A 578 -11.64 1.25 -4.21
N ALA A 579 -12.33 2.20 -3.59
CA ALA A 579 -13.48 1.92 -2.73
C ALA A 579 -14.70 1.44 -3.56
N GLU A 580 -14.87 1.91 -4.79
CA GLU A 580 -15.93 1.47 -5.70
C GLU A 580 -15.72 0.02 -6.19
N GLN A 581 -14.47 -0.41 -6.35
CA GLN A 581 -14.11 -1.78 -6.74
C GLN A 581 -14.14 -2.79 -5.58
N SER A 582 -14.23 -2.30 -4.33
CA SER A 582 -14.08 -3.13 -3.12
C SER A 582 -15.14 -4.24 -2.98
N GLY A 583 -16.33 -4.10 -3.57
CA GLY A 583 -17.34 -5.16 -3.61
C GLY A 583 -16.86 -6.40 -4.38
N LYS A 584 -16.29 -6.21 -5.59
CA LYS A 584 -15.74 -7.31 -6.40
C LYS A 584 -14.53 -7.97 -5.72
N LEU A 585 -13.70 -7.16 -5.06
CA LEU A 585 -12.54 -7.66 -4.32
C LEU A 585 -12.97 -8.49 -3.09
N THR A 586 -14.08 -8.11 -2.44
CA THR A 586 -14.66 -8.88 -1.33
C THR A 586 -15.09 -10.27 -1.80
N GLU A 587 -15.79 -10.35 -2.93
CA GLU A 587 -16.21 -11.63 -3.50
C GLU A 587 -15.01 -12.49 -3.90
N PHE A 588 -14.01 -11.91 -4.57
CA PHE A 588 -12.77 -12.60 -4.92
C PHE A 588 -12.07 -13.20 -3.69
N MET A 589 -11.90 -12.41 -2.63
CA MET A 589 -11.28 -12.86 -1.37
C MET A 589 -12.11 -13.95 -0.68
N SER A 590 -13.44 -13.84 -0.73
CA SER A 590 -14.35 -14.85 -0.16
C SER A 590 -14.25 -16.18 -0.91
N ASN A 591 -14.17 -16.15 -2.24
CA ASN A 591 -14.00 -17.36 -3.05
C ASN A 591 -12.65 -18.03 -2.77
N LEU A 592 -11.56 -17.26 -2.71
CA LEU A 592 -10.24 -17.78 -2.39
C LEU A 592 -10.19 -18.39 -0.99
N ALA A 593 -10.80 -17.73 0.01
CA ALA A 593 -10.96 -18.29 1.35
C ALA A 593 -11.72 -19.63 1.33
N TRP A 594 -12.80 -19.71 0.56
CA TRP A 594 -13.59 -20.93 0.43
C TRP A 594 -12.81 -22.07 -0.24
N ASP A 595 -11.98 -21.79 -1.24
CA ASP A 595 -11.12 -22.80 -1.86
C ASP A 595 -10.17 -23.46 -0.85
N PHE A 596 -9.63 -22.69 0.09
CA PHE A 596 -8.82 -23.23 1.19
C PHE A 596 -9.67 -24.05 2.18
N ALA A 597 -10.87 -23.60 2.52
CA ALA A 597 -11.78 -24.35 3.38
C ALA A 597 -12.16 -25.72 2.75
N VAL A 598 -12.40 -25.76 1.43
CA VAL A 598 -12.67 -26.99 0.69
C VAL A 598 -11.47 -27.94 0.70
N LYS A 599 -10.24 -27.42 0.49
CA LYS A 599 -9.01 -28.24 0.60
C LYS A 599 -8.87 -28.88 1.99
N GLU A 600 -9.21 -28.14 3.04
CA GLU A 600 -9.22 -28.65 4.41
C GLU A 600 -10.28 -29.76 4.59
N GLY A 601 -11.49 -29.55 4.08
CA GLY A 601 -12.56 -30.57 4.12
C GLY A 601 -12.18 -31.88 3.43
N PHE A 602 -11.51 -31.81 2.26
CA PHE A 602 -11.01 -33.01 1.58
C PHE A 602 -9.92 -33.74 2.37
N ARG A 603 -9.12 -33.03 3.17
CA ARG A 603 -8.12 -33.66 4.06
C ARG A 603 -8.82 -34.44 5.16
N VAL A 604 -9.74 -33.80 5.88
CA VAL A 604 -10.53 -34.44 6.95
C VAL A 604 -11.27 -35.68 6.43
N PHE A 605 -11.86 -35.60 5.24
CA PHE A 605 -12.52 -36.74 4.60
C PHE A 605 -11.56 -37.91 4.30
N LYS A 606 -10.34 -37.61 3.83
CA LYS A 606 -9.32 -38.65 3.52
C LYS A 606 -8.73 -39.31 4.76
N GLU A 607 -8.74 -38.62 5.90
CA GLU A 607 -8.22 -39.12 7.19
C GLU A 607 -9.26 -39.93 7.98
N MET A 608 -10.54 -39.94 7.56
CA MET A 608 -11.54 -40.80 8.18
C MET A 608 -11.23 -42.28 7.92
N PRO A 609 -11.34 -43.16 8.94
CA PRO A 609 -11.06 -44.58 8.78
C PRO A 609 -12.01 -45.20 7.72
N PRO A 610 -11.51 -46.08 6.84
CA PRO A 610 -12.36 -46.74 5.85
C PRO A 610 -13.39 -47.59 6.58
N THR A 611 -14.68 -47.26 6.42
CA THR A 611 -15.78 -48.15 6.81
C THR A 611 -15.60 -49.47 6.05
N LYS A 612 -15.45 -50.59 6.78
CA LYS A 612 -15.27 -51.94 6.21
C LYS A 612 -16.31 -52.17 5.09
N PRO A 613 -15.91 -52.44 3.84
CA PRO A 613 -16.85 -52.76 2.79
C PRO A 613 -17.44 -54.15 3.05
N LEU A 614 -18.77 -54.26 3.10
CA LEU A 614 -19.47 -55.53 3.03
C LEU A 614 -19.14 -56.20 1.68
N THR A 615 -18.30 -57.22 1.73
CA THR A 615 -17.95 -58.06 0.58
C THR A 615 -19.19 -58.75 0.02
N ARG A 616 -19.54 -58.46 -1.24
CA ARG A 616 -20.32 -59.37 -2.07
C ARG A 616 -19.56 -59.61 -3.38
N SER A 617 -19.21 -60.87 -3.63
CA SER A 617 -18.41 -61.31 -4.77
C SER A 617 -19.16 -61.10 -6.08
N HIS A 618 -18.53 -60.44 -7.05
CA HIS A 618 -18.99 -60.42 -8.43
C HIS A 618 -18.50 -61.70 -9.13
N HIS A 619 -19.43 -62.55 -9.57
CA HIS A 619 -19.14 -63.53 -10.61
C HIS A 619 -19.57 -62.95 -11.95
N MET A 620 -18.57 -62.71 -12.82
CA MET A 620 -18.75 -62.37 -14.22
C MET A 620 -19.10 -63.62 -15.03
N TRP A 621 -20.23 -63.63 -15.73
CA TRP A 621 -20.40 -64.46 -16.92
C TRP A 621 -21.01 -63.62 -18.05
N ALA A 622 -20.15 -63.28 -19.01
CA ALA A 622 -20.53 -62.80 -20.32
C ALA A 622 -21.19 -63.96 -21.10
N ARG A 623 -22.22 -63.66 -21.89
CA ARG A 623 -22.71 -64.53 -22.97
C ARG A 623 -22.80 -63.72 -24.25
N PRO A 624 -22.59 -64.38 -25.40
CA PRO A 624 -23.52 -64.12 -26.48
C PRO A 624 -24.02 -65.42 -27.16
N GLN A 625 -25.22 -65.27 -27.77
CA GLN A 625 -25.74 -65.94 -28.97
C GLN A 625 -26.83 -67.05 -28.89
N PHE A 626 -27.85 -66.80 -29.74
CA PHE A 626 -28.80 -67.64 -30.51
C PHE A 626 -30.11 -68.27 -29.91
N LEU A 627 -31.25 -67.62 -30.26
CA LEU A 627 -32.54 -68.13 -30.83
C LEU A 627 -33.48 -69.08 -29.99
N PRO A 628 -34.78 -69.28 -30.34
CA PRO A 628 -35.90 -68.35 -30.09
C PRO A 628 -37.21 -69.01 -29.54
N ARG A 629 -38.20 -68.16 -29.21
CA ARG A 629 -39.68 -68.42 -29.13
C ARG A 629 -40.23 -69.36 -28.03
N THR A 630 -41.18 -68.85 -27.22
CA THR A 630 -42.64 -69.01 -27.43
C THR A 630 -43.46 -68.29 -26.35
N LEU A 631 -44.71 -67.96 -26.73
CA LEU A 631 -45.73 -67.18 -26.02
C LEU A 631 -46.24 -67.83 -24.71
N GLY A 632 -46.63 -67.02 -23.73
CA GLY A 632 -47.47 -67.45 -22.61
C GLY A 632 -47.99 -66.29 -21.76
N ARG A 633 -49.31 -66.18 -21.66
CA ARG A 633 -50.11 -65.04 -21.17
C ARG A 633 -50.35 -65.13 -19.65
N ARG A 634 -50.43 -63.96 -19.00
CA ARG A 634 -50.98 -63.60 -17.65
C ARG A 634 -51.64 -64.70 -16.81
N SER A 635 -51.40 -64.67 -15.48
CA SER A 635 -52.44 -64.69 -14.42
C SER A 635 -51.84 -64.38 -13.03
N TYR A 636 -52.53 -63.52 -12.28
CA TYR A 636 -52.29 -63.14 -10.90
C TYR A 636 -52.81 -64.22 -9.93
N VAL A 637 -52.05 -64.56 -8.87
CA VAL A 637 -52.62 -65.05 -7.60
C VAL A 637 -51.82 -64.51 -6.42
N THR A 638 -52.58 -63.87 -5.55
CA THR A 638 -52.32 -63.32 -4.22
C THR A 638 -51.87 -64.37 -3.19
N SER A 639 -50.91 -64.01 -2.34
CA SER A 639 -50.70 -64.67 -1.04
C SER A 639 -50.99 -63.67 0.07
N THR A 640 -51.85 -64.12 0.99
CA THR A 640 -52.31 -63.49 2.22
C THR A 640 -51.35 -63.77 3.39
N ASP A 641 -51.16 -62.73 4.21
CA ASP A 641 -50.85 -62.66 5.63
C ASP A 641 -49.70 -63.47 6.26
N SER A 642 -48.67 -62.72 6.68
CA SER A 642 -48.20 -62.73 8.09
C SER A 642 -47.53 -61.38 8.44
N SER A 643 -47.97 -60.76 9.53
CA SER A 643 -47.38 -59.55 10.16
C SER A 643 -46.42 -59.95 11.30
N PRO A 644 -45.67 -59.03 11.95
CA PRO A 644 -44.95 -57.86 11.45
C PRO A 644 -43.52 -57.80 12.05
N ALA A 645 -42.48 -58.03 11.27
CA ALA A 645 -41.11 -57.70 11.69
C ALA A 645 -40.23 -57.52 10.45
N HIS A 646 -39.51 -56.39 10.41
CA HIS A 646 -38.58 -55.99 9.35
C HIS A 646 -39.20 -55.49 8.03
N ALA A 647 -39.67 -54.24 8.05
CA ALA A 647 -39.67 -53.44 6.83
C ALA A 647 -38.23 -52.98 6.52
N SER A 648 -37.68 -53.52 5.44
CA SER A 648 -36.41 -53.19 4.83
C SER A 648 -36.29 -51.70 4.49
N LYS A 649 -35.33 -50.99 5.08
CA LYS A 649 -34.82 -49.72 4.53
C LYS A 649 -33.86 -50.05 3.38
N GLY A 650 -34.23 -49.66 2.16
CA GLY A 650 -33.31 -49.72 1.01
C GLY A 650 -33.92 -50.05 -0.35
N ALA A 651 -35.14 -49.61 -0.65
CA ALA A 651 -35.60 -49.53 -2.04
C ALA A 651 -35.51 -48.06 -2.49
N LEU A 652 -34.66 -47.76 -3.46
CA LEU A 652 -34.62 -46.46 -4.13
C LEU A 652 -35.93 -46.25 -4.89
N VAL A 653 -36.65 -45.20 -4.56
CA VAL A 653 -37.93 -44.84 -5.19
C VAL A 653 -37.66 -44.11 -6.50
N PHE A 654 -37.76 -44.84 -7.62
CA PHE A 654 -37.51 -44.30 -8.97
C PHE A 654 -38.76 -43.79 -9.70
N SER A 655 -39.96 -43.94 -9.11
CA SER A 655 -41.20 -43.42 -9.68
C SER A 655 -42.15 -42.91 -8.60
N PRO A 656 -43.06 -41.96 -8.90
CA PRO A 656 -44.03 -41.44 -7.94
C PRO A 656 -44.91 -42.52 -7.30
N GLU A 657 -45.11 -43.66 -7.96
CA GLU A 657 -45.85 -44.82 -7.45
C GLU A 657 -45.09 -45.60 -6.36
N GLY A 658 -43.78 -45.37 -6.21
CA GLY A 658 -42.96 -45.90 -5.13
C GLY A 658 -42.90 -45.00 -3.89
N LEU A 659 -43.48 -43.79 -3.93
CA LEU A 659 -43.55 -42.89 -2.78
C LEU A 659 -44.43 -43.48 -1.68
N SER A 660 -44.10 -43.18 -0.42
CA SER A 660 -44.91 -43.58 0.74
C SER A 660 -46.35 -43.04 0.60
N PRO A 661 -47.38 -43.74 1.13
CA PRO A 661 -48.78 -43.29 0.96
C PRO A 661 -49.04 -41.83 1.35
N PRO A 662 -48.47 -41.29 2.46
CA PRO A 662 -48.63 -39.89 2.82
C PRO A 662 -47.99 -38.92 1.81
N VAL A 663 -46.81 -39.25 1.28
CA VAL A 663 -46.10 -38.38 0.32
C VAL A 663 -46.76 -38.43 -1.05
N ARG A 664 -47.30 -39.58 -1.44
CA ARG A 664 -48.09 -39.72 -2.66
C ARG A 664 -49.35 -38.85 -2.62
N GLU A 665 -49.99 -38.72 -1.46
CA GLU A 665 -51.13 -37.83 -1.26
C GLU A 665 -50.73 -36.36 -1.47
N VAL A 666 -49.60 -35.93 -0.91
CA VAL A 666 -49.06 -34.57 -1.13
C VAL A 666 -48.70 -34.35 -2.60
N TYR A 667 -48.08 -35.34 -3.26
CA TYR A 667 -47.75 -35.28 -4.69
C TYR A 667 -49.02 -35.12 -5.56
N GLN A 668 -50.08 -35.88 -5.29
CA GLN A 668 -51.35 -35.77 -6.02
C GLN A 668 -52.07 -34.44 -5.77
N ARG A 669 -52.03 -33.94 -4.53
CA ARG A 669 -52.56 -32.61 -4.18
C ARG A 669 -51.81 -31.50 -4.90
N LEU A 670 -50.48 -31.55 -4.91
CA LEU A 670 -49.65 -30.60 -5.64
C LEU A 670 -49.95 -30.62 -7.15
N LYS A 671 -50.13 -31.82 -7.72
CA LYS A 671 -50.48 -31.97 -9.13
C LYS A 671 -51.82 -31.30 -9.45
N GLN A 672 -52.85 -31.59 -8.65
CA GLN A 672 -54.18 -30.99 -8.83
C GLN A 672 -54.15 -29.48 -8.62
N PHE A 673 -53.36 -28.99 -7.66
CA PHE A 673 -53.19 -27.56 -7.40
C PHE A 673 -52.56 -26.84 -8.61
N ILE A 674 -51.50 -27.41 -9.20
CA ILE A 674 -50.87 -26.85 -10.39
C ILE A 674 -51.86 -26.83 -11.56
N GLU A 675 -52.60 -27.92 -11.78
CA GLU A 675 -53.59 -28.03 -12.85
C GLU A 675 -54.77 -27.06 -12.71
N ARG A 676 -55.26 -26.84 -11.48
CA ARG A 676 -56.47 -26.02 -11.22
C ARG A 676 -56.20 -24.55 -10.99
N HIS A 677 -55.04 -24.20 -10.45
CA HIS A 677 -54.76 -22.85 -9.98
C HIS A 677 -53.57 -22.22 -10.69
N VAL A 678 -52.48 -22.96 -10.92
CA VAL A 678 -51.27 -22.38 -11.51
C VAL A 678 -51.40 -22.24 -13.02
N TYR A 679 -51.70 -23.32 -13.77
CA TYR A 679 -51.81 -23.26 -15.24
C TYR A 679 -52.82 -22.22 -15.75
N PRO A 680 -54.03 -22.07 -15.15
CA PRO A 680 -54.96 -21.03 -15.58
C PRO A 680 -54.48 -19.60 -15.32
N ALA A 681 -53.60 -19.40 -14.33
CA ALA A 681 -53.05 -18.08 -13.98
C ALA A 681 -51.83 -17.68 -14.84
N GLU A 682 -51.15 -18.63 -15.49
CA GLU A 682 -49.91 -18.36 -16.22
C GLU A 682 -50.02 -17.28 -17.31
N PRO A 683 -51.09 -17.21 -18.14
CA PRO A 683 -51.18 -16.18 -19.17
C PRO A 683 -51.21 -14.77 -18.60
N GLU A 684 -51.88 -14.58 -17.46
CA GLU A 684 -51.98 -13.29 -16.77
C GLU A 684 -50.66 -12.95 -16.06
N LEU A 685 -50.01 -13.93 -15.43
CA LEU A 685 -48.68 -13.77 -14.83
C LEU A 685 -47.59 -13.43 -15.87
N GLN A 686 -47.65 -14.06 -17.06
CA GLN A 686 -46.77 -13.74 -18.17
C GLN A 686 -47.02 -12.32 -18.71
N SER A 687 -48.28 -11.92 -18.83
CA SER A 687 -48.65 -10.54 -19.21
C SER A 687 -48.13 -9.51 -18.21
N HIS A 688 -48.26 -9.79 -16.90
CA HIS A 688 -47.72 -8.94 -15.84
C HIS A 688 -46.19 -8.83 -15.92
N GLN A 689 -45.47 -9.94 -16.16
CA GLN A 689 -44.02 -9.94 -16.32
C GLN A 689 -43.53 -9.19 -17.57
N ALA A 690 -44.35 -9.15 -18.63
CA ALA A 690 -44.06 -8.39 -19.85
C ALA A 690 -44.46 -6.90 -19.76
N SER A 691 -45.17 -6.50 -18.71
CA SER A 691 -45.67 -5.13 -18.53
C SER A 691 -44.64 -4.19 -17.89
N ALA A 692 -44.97 -2.90 -17.87
CA ALA A 692 -44.20 -1.89 -17.13
C ALA A 692 -44.19 -2.14 -15.60
N GLU A 693 -45.12 -2.94 -15.09
CA GLU A 693 -45.29 -3.29 -13.68
C GLU A 693 -44.51 -4.55 -13.27
N ARG A 694 -43.63 -5.09 -14.10
CA ARG A 694 -42.82 -6.30 -13.79
C ARG A 694 -42.05 -6.28 -12.46
N TRP A 695 -41.81 -5.10 -11.90
CA TRP A 695 -41.09 -4.91 -10.63
C TRP A 695 -42.00 -4.79 -9.40
N THR A 696 -43.32 -4.72 -9.59
CA THR A 696 -44.30 -4.75 -8.51
C THR A 696 -44.74 -6.20 -8.23
N PRO A 697 -45.10 -6.54 -6.98
CA PRO A 697 -45.63 -7.88 -6.67
C PRO A 697 -46.98 -8.09 -7.36
N SER A 698 -47.13 -9.21 -8.10
CA SER A 698 -48.41 -9.56 -8.73
C SER A 698 -49.41 -10.03 -7.68
N PRO A 699 -50.61 -9.42 -7.58
CA PRO A 699 -51.67 -9.86 -6.66
C PRO A 699 -52.09 -11.32 -6.87
N LEU A 700 -51.99 -11.81 -8.11
CA LEU A 700 -52.34 -13.18 -8.49
C LEU A 700 -51.33 -14.21 -7.91
N VAL A 701 -50.06 -13.85 -7.78
CA VAL A 701 -49.06 -14.69 -7.10
C VAL A 701 -49.36 -14.78 -5.61
N GLU A 702 -49.80 -13.70 -4.96
CA GLU A 702 -50.17 -13.72 -3.55
C GLU A 702 -51.43 -14.55 -3.29
N ASP A 703 -52.45 -14.45 -4.16
CA ASP A 703 -53.64 -15.31 -4.12
C ASP A 703 -53.29 -16.80 -4.28
N LEU A 704 -52.37 -17.15 -5.20
CA LEU A 704 -51.88 -18.52 -5.35
C LEU A 704 -51.16 -19.03 -4.09
N LYS A 705 -50.37 -18.19 -3.42
CA LYS A 705 -49.71 -18.55 -2.15
C LYS A 705 -50.71 -18.80 -1.03
N GLU A 706 -51.77 -18.02 -0.94
CA GLU A 706 -52.83 -18.22 0.05
C GLU A 706 -53.58 -19.53 -0.20
N LYS A 707 -53.90 -19.85 -1.46
CA LYS A 707 -54.52 -21.12 -1.85
C LYS A 707 -53.59 -22.32 -1.55
N ALA A 708 -52.29 -22.20 -1.86
CA ALA A 708 -51.32 -23.25 -1.56
C ALA A 708 -51.20 -23.52 -0.05
N LYS A 709 -51.23 -22.46 0.79
CA LYS A 709 -51.26 -22.59 2.26
C LYS A 709 -52.53 -23.27 2.76
N ALA A 710 -53.70 -22.88 2.24
CA ALA A 710 -54.98 -23.48 2.61
C ALA A 710 -55.03 -24.98 2.25
N GLU A 711 -54.38 -25.36 1.15
CA GLU A 711 -54.22 -26.75 0.73
C GLU A 711 -53.00 -27.44 1.34
N GLY A 712 -52.33 -26.88 2.35
CA GLY A 712 -51.19 -27.53 3.02
C GLY A 712 -50.00 -27.84 2.11
N LEU A 713 -49.87 -27.14 0.99
CA LEU A 713 -48.79 -27.27 -0.01
C LEU A 713 -47.71 -26.20 0.19
N TRP A 714 -47.57 -25.70 1.41
CA TRP A 714 -46.65 -24.63 1.79
C TRP A 714 -45.42 -25.19 2.50
N ASN A 715 -44.24 -24.62 2.22
CA ASN A 715 -42.96 -25.00 2.83
C ASN A 715 -42.64 -26.51 2.73
N LEU A 716 -42.92 -27.12 1.58
CA LEU A 716 -42.71 -28.55 1.36
C LEU A 716 -41.23 -28.96 1.42
N PHE A 717 -40.30 -27.99 1.37
CA PHE A 717 -38.85 -28.19 1.44
C PHE A 717 -38.30 -28.33 2.86
N LEU A 718 -39.09 -28.12 3.91
CA LEU A 718 -38.63 -28.27 5.30
C LEU A 718 -38.56 -29.75 5.66
N PRO A 719 -37.36 -30.33 5.82
CA PRO A 719 -37.23 -31.72 6.17
C PRO A 719 -37.54 -31.94 7.65
N ILE A 720 -37.84 -33.18 8.03
CA ILE A 720 -38.27 -33.51 9.40
C ILE A 720 -37.19 -33.20 10.45
N GLU A 721 -35.93 -33.10 10.04
CA GLU A 721 -34.80 -32.76 10.89
C GLU A 721 -34.79 -31.28 11.32
N THR A 722 -35.37 -30.38 10.51
CA THR A 722 -35.46 -28.94 10.82
C THR A 722 -36.84 -28.50 11.33
N ASP A 723 -37.87 -29.31 11.09
CA ASP A 723 -39.22 -29.14 11.67
C ASP A 723 -39.74 -30.48 12.24
N PRO A 724 -39.23 -30.94 13.39
CA PRO A 724 -39.53 -32.26 13.95
C PRO A 724 -41.00 -32.45 14.32
N GLU A 725 -41.71 -31.35 14.61
CA GLU A 725 -43.13 -31.34 14.97
C GLU A 725 -44.04 -31.15 13.74
N ARG A 726 -43.50 -31.00 12.53
CA ARG A 726 -44.23 -30.68 11.28
C ARG A 726 -45.13 -29.45 11.42
N LYS A 727 -44.64 -28.46 12.18
CA LYS A 727 -45.40 -27.26 12.53
C LYS A 727 -45.49 -26.28 11.36
N TYR A 728 -44.52 -26.32 10.45
CA TYR A 728 -44.32 -25.35 9.38
C TYR A 728 -44.21 -25.98 7.98
N GLY A 729 -43.87 -27.26 7.85
CA GLY A 729 -43.79 -27.97 6.58
C GLY A 729 -44.20 -29.45 6.64
N ALA A 730 -44.17 -30.13 5.49
CA ALA A 730 -44.65 -31.51 5.37
C ALA A 730 -43.69 -32.57 5.95
N GLY A 731 -42.47 -32.18 6.35
CA GLY A 731 -41.47 -33.07 6.95
C GLY A 731 -40.99 -34.16 6.01
N LEU A 732 -40.77 -33.81 4.73
CA LEU A 732 -40.37 -34.73 3.67
C LEU A 732 -38.86 -35.00 3.72
N THR A 733 -38.45 -36.23 3.42
CA THR A 733 -37.03 -36.50 3.16
C THR A 733 -36.58 -35.83 1.86
N ASN A 734 -35.27 -35.58 1.70
CA ASN A 734 -34.73 -34.98 0.48
C ASN A 734 -35.10 -35.79 -0.79
N VAL A 735 -35.18 -37.12 -0.69
CA VAL A 735 -35.57 -38.00 -1.81
C VAL A 735 -37.05 -37.86 -2.13
N GLU A 736 -37.91 -37.76 -1.12
CA GLU A 736 -39.35 -37.55 -1.32
C GLU A 736 -39.64 -36.16 -1.89
N TYR A 737 -38.97 -35.11 -1.39
CA TYR A 737 -39.10 -33.75 -1.89
C TYR A 737 -38.65 -33.60 -3.36
N ALA A 738 -37.63 -34.36 -3.80
CA ALA A 738 -37.15 -34.32 -5.18
C ALA A 738 -38.25 -34.66 -6.22
N HIS A 739 -39.14 -35.61 -5.91
CA HIS A 739 -40.28 -35.95 -6.79
C HIS A 739 -41.28 -34.79 -6.89
N LEU A 740 -41.48 -34.03 -5.81
CA LEU A 740 -42.35 -32.85 -5.82
C LEU A 740 -41.70 -31.69 -6.59
N CYS A 741 -40.38 -31.53 -6.53
CA CYS A 741 -39.63 -30.57 -7.35
C CYS A 741 -39.77 -30.82 -8.84
N GLU A 742 -39.70 -32.09 -9.27
CA GLU A 742 -39.90 -32.46 -10.67
C GLU A 742 -41.29 -32.04 -11.16
N LEU A 743 -42.32 -32.27 -10.33
CA LEU A 743 -43.69 -31.89 -10.63
C LEU A 743 -43.87 -30.35 -10.68
N MET A 744 -43.31 -29.61 -9.73
CA MET A 744 -43.37 -28.14 -9.73
C MET A 744 -42.58 -27.52 -10.90
N GLY A 745 -41.52 -28.18 -11.35
CA GLY A 745 -40.72 -27.75 -12.51
C GLY A 745 -41.49 -27.73 -13.84
N THR A 746 -42.70 -28.28 -13.88
CA THR A 746 -43.59 -28.22 -15.06
C THR A 746 -44.20 -26.83 -15.30
N SER A 747 -44.06 -25.89 -14.35
CA SER A 747 -44.49 -24.49 -14.46
C SER A 747 -43.41 -23.56 -13.91
N LEU A 748 -43.24 -22.38 -14.54
CA LEU A 748 -42.32 -21.36 -14.05
C LEU A 748 -42.81 -20.67 -12.77
N TYR A 749 -44.09 -20.79 -12.45
CA TYR A 749 -44.75 -20.09 -11.35
C TYR A 749 -45.18 -21.02 -10.21
N ALA A 750 -45.27 -22.34 -10.46
CA ALA A 750 -45.62 -23.32 -9.42
C ALA A 750 -44.64 -23.33 -8.22
N PRO A 751 -43.31 -23.23 -8.40
CA PRO A 751 -42.37 -23.10 -7.28
C PRO A 751 -42.56 -21.78 -6.51
N GLU A 752 -42.97 -20.70 -7.19
CA GLU A 752 -43.20 -19.40 -6.56
C GLU A 752 -44.51 -19.38 -5.74
N ALA A 753 -45.52 -20.16 -6.17
CA ALA A 753 -46.80 -20.33 -5.49
C ALA A 753 -46.72 -21.25 -4.24
N SER A 754 -45.82 -22.26 -4.23
CA SER A 754 -45.61 -23.21 -3.12
C SER A 754 -44.35 -22.93 -2.25
N TRP A 755 -43.60 -21.88 -2.68
CA TRP A 755 -42.53 -21.07 -2.05
C TRP A 755 -41.08 -21.31 -2.49
N ILE A 756 -40.47 -20.28 -3.12
CA ILE A 756 -39.42 -19.37 -2.59
C ILE A 756 -39.16 -18.24 -3.65
N ARG A 757 -38.98 -16.95 -3.24
CA ARG A 757 -38.47 -15.82 -4.09
C ARG A 757 -36.92 -15.76 -4.20
N ALA A 758 -36.23 -16.73 -3.61
CA ALA A 758 -34.78 -16.98 -3.61
C ALA A 758 -34.35 -18.32 -4.26
N ALA A 759 -35.21 -18.95 -5.08
CA ALA A 759 -35.01 -20.29 -5.67
C ALA A 759 -35.19 -20.28 -7.19
N ASN A 760 -35.15 -19.10 -7.82
CA ASN A 760 -35.00 -19.02 -9.27
C ASN A 760 -33.70 -19.70 -9.73
N SER A 761 -32.67 -19.80 -8.88
CA SER A 761 -31.39 -20.42 -9.25
C SER A 761 -31.42 -21.94 -9.32
N ALA A 762 -32.38 -22.64 -8.71
CA ALA A 762 -32.45 -24.12 -8.80
C ALA A 762 -33.32 -24.59 -9.97
N CYS A 763 -34.44 -23.89 -10.26
CA CYS A 763 -35.27 -24.21 -11.43
C CYS A 763 -34.72 -23.67 -12.76
N LEU A 764 -33.84 -22.66 -12.75
CA LEU A 764 -33.17 -22.18 -13.98
C LEU A 764 -32.12 -23.17 -14.53
N TRP A 765 -31.64 -24.14 -13.75
CA TRP A 765 -30.67 -25.14 -14.21
C TRP A 765 -31.30 -26.29 -15.01
N GLY A 766 -32.63 -26.38 -15.07
CA GLY A 766 -33.34 -27.24 -16.03
C GLY A 766 -33.45 -26.63 -17.44
N LYS A 767 -33.05 -25.36 -17.64
CA LYS A 767 -33.26 -24.62 -18.89
C LYS A 767 -32.06 -24.57 -19.86
N GLN A 768 -30.95 -25.23 -19.55
CA GLN A 768 -29.80 -25.28 -20.48
C GLN A 768 -29.63 -26.58 -21.27
N THR A 769 -30.61 -27.49 -21.23
CA THR A 769 -30.56 -28.73 -22.02
C THR A 769 -31.87 -29.01 -22.75
N HIS A 770 -32.24 -28.14 -23.69
CA HIS A 770 -33.03 -28.55 -24.86
C HIS A 770 -32.71 -27.65 -26.07
N MET A 771 -31.54 -27.88 -26.67
CA MET A 771 -31.40 -27.89 -28.13
C MET A 771 -30.85 -29.27 -28.54
N PRO A 772 -31.30 -29.83 -29.68
CA PRO A 772 -31.08 -31.22 -30.03
C PRO A 772 -29.69 -31.44 -30.63
N HIS A 773 -29.15 -32.63 -30.38
CA HIS A 773 -27.85 -33.19 -30.80
C HIS A 773 -26.73 -33.14 -29.76
N ALA A 774 -26.15 -34.33 -29.55
CA ALA A 774 -24.99 -34.67 -28.72
C ALA A 774 -25.25 -34.98 -27.23
N ILE A 775 -26.03 -36.04 -26.96
CA ILE A 775 -25.91 -36.82 -25.70
C ILE A 775 -25.18 -38.11 -26.02
N ASN A 776 -23.87 -38.13 -25.79
CA ASN A 776 -23.12 -39.34 -25.50
C ASN A 776 -21.77 -38.94 -24.87
N SER A 777 -21.62 -39.12 -23.55
CA SER A 777 -20.38 -39.40 -22.79
C SER A 777 -20.24 -38.75 -21.40
N SER A 778 -21.12 -37.85 -20.96
CA SER A 778 -20.91 -37.12 -19.68
C SER A 778 -21.76 -37.58 -18.48
N LEU A 779 -22.62 -38.59 -18.64
CA LEU A 779 -23.49 -39.11 -17.55
C LEU A 779 -22.79 -40.02 -16.51
N CYS A 780 -21.46 -40.22 -16.59
CA CYS A 780 -20.72 -41.08 -15.64
C CYS A 780 -20.03 -40.36 -14.47
N SER A 781 -20.23 -39.06 -14.24
CA SER A 781 -19.49 -38.31 -13.19
C SER A 781 -20.27 -37.92 -11.95
N TRP A 782 -21.59 -38.17 -11.87
CA TRP A 782 -22.45 -37.71 -10.77
C TRP A 782 -23.03 -38.81 -9.86
N PHE A 783 -22.55 -40.04 -9.98
CA PHE A 783 -23.07 -41.19 -9.21
C PHE A 783 -22.63 -41.35 -7.73
N PRO A 784 -21.63 -40.63 -7.16
CA PRO A 784 -21.30 -40.85 -5.73
C PRO A 784 -22.17 -40.08 -4.71
N TRP A 785 -22.90 -39.02 -5.08
CA TRP A 785 -23.60 -38.16 -4.10
C TRP A 785 -25.04 -38.57 -3.76
N ILE A 786 -25.57 -39.64 -4.38
CA ILE A 786 -26.93 -40.15 -4.11
C ILE A 786 -26.92 -41.40 -3.18
N LEU A 787 -25.75 -41.93 -2.80
CA LEU A 787 -25.67 -43.19 -2.04
C LEU A 787 -25.18 -43.08 -0.59
N GLN A 788 -25.14 -41.89 0.02
CA GLN A 788 -24.96 -41.77 1.48
C GLN A 788 -25.88 -40.70 2.07
N GLY A 789 -27.17 -41.03 2.12
CA GLY A 789 -28.16 -40.49 3.04
C GLY A 789 -28.86 -41.64 3.74
#